data_AF-A0A2M9EJW8-F1
#
_entry.id   AF-A0A2M9EJW8-F1
#
_cell.length_a   1.000
_cell.length_b   1.000
_cell.length_c   1.000
_cell.angle_alpha   90.00
_cell.angle_beta   90.00
_cell.angle_gamma   90.00
#
_symmetry.space_group_name_H-M   'P 1'
#
loop_
_entity.id
_entity.type
_entity.pdbx_description
1 polymer ?
#
loop_
_entity_poly.entity_id
_entity_poly.type
_entity_poly.pdbx_seq_one_letter_code
_entity_poly.pdbx_strand_id
1 'polypeptide(L)'
;MSRVTADQFLVKLRDIAPENSAAMLRLVIDYMRPALSDDVPNAFRAKLNALAGILAAEPQLHQSLAVAFNDWLGRQNLLMALSHVGLLPRNGFLNEMQRRVYDTLIPPARDARDLSDTLRWIFHRAGDEKWIAEVDDAAWLALWSLLAGNKAQLPTVPGEWQKQALDALEKLSVWVAAEEMEGELVRLDPKILGRQSPFGALQREMMRYVDDYQAWLAGERAQYHDDAHLRVLLEQSHDALVHYRKRSLSMGASVRLTYLLERLEQTLQRIQVLLDLVDQNPQQSLDKQATALALFRQLAIAAVQRNSIGELWKQNIGLLARKVSNNASEHGEHYVTSDRRGYLKMLGSAAGAGLIIPLMAILKIKIEAMGFPPLMNALLVGMNYGIGFVLIHMLGFAVATKQPAMTAAHIANTMERDSKSRAKPAALIELIAQVVRTQFVAIVGNVSVALTVAFLVAYAWLYFTGHTLISSAKGTHLLESLHPLAGGALFYAAIAGVWLFCSGLIAGYFDNRFDLLAMRERIIHHPLLGWLMPIQWREKIADYLAEHYGALWGNFLFGMLLGMSAFAGLLTGLPIDIRHVAFSAANLGLVGGLDWADFLVYLSFALMIGGVNLLVSFSLALMVGLRARGLKIPDPLGILRALFGKLMVAPWEFFLPPAKVEEKDRQGGERAPPDKPAH
;
A
#
# COMPACT_ATOMS: atom_id res chain seq x y z
N MET A 1 -29.69 -8.38 13.43
CA MET A 1 -29.53 -8.48 14.90
C MET A 1 -30.40 -7.44 15.57
N SER A 2 -31.06 -7.78 16.68
CA SER A 2 -32.16 -7.01 17.26
C SER A 2 -31.72 -5.63 17.75
N ARG A 3 -32.50 -4.61 17.37
CA ARG A 3 -32.37 -3.24 17.87
C ARG A 3 -32.69 -3.25 19.37
N VAL A 4 -31.85 -2.62 20.20
CA VAL A 4 -32.20 -2.34 21.60
C VAL A 4 -33.32 -1.32 21.57
N THR A 5 -34.52 -1.69 22.03
CA THR A 5 -35.65 -0.78 22.10
C THR A 5 -35.49 0.19 23.26
N ALA A 6 -36.19 1.33 23.22
CA ALA A 6 -36.18 2.31 24.32
C ALA A 6 -36.60 1.66 25.65
N ASP A 7 -37.62 0.80 25.64
CA ASP A 7 -38.10 0.10 26.83
C ASP A 7 -37.06 -0.88 27.40
N GLN A 8 -36.38 -1.65 26.53
CA GLN A 8 -35.32 -2.55 26.94
C GLN A 8 -34.10 -1.80 27.51
N PHE A 9 -33.79 -0.63 26.95
CA PHE A 9 -32.75 0.24 27.46
C PHE A 9 -33.10 0.79 28.84
N LEU A 10 -34.34 1.30 29.01
CA LEU A 10 -34.81 1.87 30.27
C LEU A 10 -34.84 0.89 31.43
N VAL A 11 -35.36 -0.33 31.22
CA VAL A 11 -35.37 -1.37 32.26
C VAL A 11 -33.95 -1.67 32.72
N LYS A 12 -33.03 -1.89 31.77
CA LYS A 12 -31.64 -2.19 32.09
C LYS A 12 -30.90 -1.02 32.76
N LEU A 13 -31.20 0.22 32.38
CA LEU A 13 -30.55 1.39 32.96
C LEU A 13 -30.96 1.59 34.43
N ARG A 14 -32.22 1.28 34.77
CA ARG A 14 -32.74 1.34 36.15
C ARG A 14 -32.17 0.25 37.06
N ASP A 15 -31.83 -0.91 36.50
CA ASP A 15 -31.31 -2.06 37.25
C ASP A 15 -29.80 -2.00 37.53
N ILE A 16 -29.05 -1.06 36.94
CA ILE A 16 -27.61 -0.92 37.19
C ILE A 16 -27.37 -0.08 38.45
N ALA A 17 -26.59 -0.65 39.37
CA ALA A 17 -26.09 0.08 40.53
C ALA A 17 -25.27 1.32 40.06
N PRO A 18 -25.50 2.52 40.62
CA PRO A 18 -24.82 3.75 40.22
C PRO A 18 -23.28 3.67 40.24
N GLU A 19 -22.74 2.73 41.03
CA GLU A 19 -21.32 2.50 41.24
C GLU A 19 -20.63 1.80 40.05
N ASN A 20 -21.41 1.26 39.11
CA ASN A 20 -20.89 0.60 37.91
C ASN A 20 -20.99 1.53 36.68
N SER A 21 -20.34 2.69 36.78
CA SER A 21 -20.46 3.81 35.85
C SER A 21 -20.12 3.44 34.40
N ALA A 22 -19.11 2.59 34.19
CA ALA A 22 -18.76 2.12 32.86
C ALA A 22 -19.93 1.29 32.25
N ALA A 23 -20.61 0.45 33.03
CA ALA A 23 -21.70 -0.39 32.54
C ALA A 23 -22.90 0.43 32.09
N MET A 24 -23.20 1.52 32.80
CA MET A 24 -24.21 2.49 32.36
C MET A 24 -23.84 3.11 31.01
N LEU A 25 -22.58 3.54 30.83
CA LEU A 25 -22.12 4.11 29.56
C LEU A 25 -22.17 3.11 28.41
N ARG A 26 -21.82 1.84 28.66
CA ARG A 26 -21.95 0.78 27.67
C ARG A 26 -23.41 0.61 27.22
N LEU A 27 -24.38 0.65 28.13
CA LEU A 27 -25.80 0.58 27.76
C LEU A 27 -26.24 1.77 26.91
N VAL A 28 -25.79 2.98 27.25
CA VAL A 28 -26.07 4.18 26.45
C VAL A 28 -25.52 4.00 25.04
N ILE A 29 -24.26 3.59 24.90
CA ILE A 29 -23.65 3.37 23.57
C ILE A 29 -24.35 2.23 22.82
N ASP A 30 -24.77 1.17 23.50
CA ASP A 30 -25.54 0.08 22.89
C ASP A 30 -26.90 0.55 22.35
N TYR A 31 -27.56 1.47 23.06
CA TYR A 31 -28.77 2.12 22.59
C TYR A 31 -28.48 3.05 21.41
N MET A 32 -27.42 3.88 21.49
CA MET A 32 -27.04 4.85 20.46
C MET A 32 -26.56 4.22 19.15
N ARG A 33 -26.02 2.99 19.19
CA ARG A 33 -25.43 2.31 18.03
C ARG A 33 -26.41 2.17 16.85
N PRO A 34 -26.12 2.73 15.66
CA PRO A 34 -26.93 2.52 14.45
C PRO A 34 -26.89 1.06 13.95
N ALA A 35 -27.89 0.62 13.19
CA ALA A 35 -27.81 -0.67 12.50
C ALA A 35 -26.92 -0.58 11.24
N LEU A 36 -26.37 -1.71 10.80
CA LEU A 36 -25.46 -1.79 9.64
C LEU A 36 -26.04 -1.26 8.32
N SER A 37 -27.37 -1.23 8.18
CA SER A 37 -28.09 -0.76 6.99
C SER A 37 -28.65 0.66 7.14
N ASP A 38 -28.49 1.27 8.31
CA ASP A 38 -29.07 2.58 8.59
C ASP A 38 -28.19 3.68 7.98
N ASP A 39 -28.83 4.80 7.61
CA ASP A 39 -28.13 6.06 7.38
C ASP A 39 -27.61 6.59 8.73
N VAL A 40 -26.31 6.42 8.98
CA VAL A 40 -25.68 6.57 10.30
C VAL A 40 -25.96 7.93 10.96
N PRO A 41 -25.72 9.09 10.30
CA PRO A 41 -25.96 10.40 10.92
C PRO A 41 -27.42 10.60 11.34
N ASN A 42 -28.37 10.22 10.49
CA ASN A 42 -29.79 10.41 10.74
C ASN A 42 -30.31 9.45 11.83
N ALA A 43 -29.91 8.19 11.80
CA ALA A 43 -30.27 7.21 12.82
C ALA A 43 -29.72 7.57 14.20
N PHE A 44 -28.48 8.06 14.27
CA PHE A 44 -27.86 8.50 15.52
C PHE A 44 -28.59 9.72 16.11
N ARG A 45 -28.91 10.72 15.27
CA ARG A 45 -29.70 11.91 15.69
C ARG A 45 -31.08 11.54 16.22
N ALA A 46 -31.79 10.63 15.54
CA ALA A 46 -33.10 10.18 15.99
C ALA A 46 -33.04 9.51 17.37
N LYS A 47 -32.03 8.67 17.60
CA LYS A 47 -31.78 8.02 18.91
C LYS A 47 -31.37 9.03 19.98
N LEU A 48 -30.57 10.03 19.63
CA LEU A 48 -30.18 11.09 20.54
C LEU A 48 -31.40 11.89 21.03
N ASN A 49 -32.29 12.27 20.11
CA ASN A 49 -33.53 12.98 20.45
C ASN A 49 -34.45 12.13 21.33
N ALA A 50 -34.56 10.83 21.03
CA ALA A 50 -35.31 9.91 21.87
C ALA A 50 -34.71 9.76 23.27
N LEU A 51 -33.38 9.62 23.38
CA LEU A 51 -32.67 9.59 24.66
C LEU A 51 -32.88 10.88 25.47
N ALA A 52 -32.79 12.04 24.83
CA ALA A 52 -33.06 13.33 25.46
C ALA A 52 -34.49 13.42 26.01
N GLY A 53 -35.48 12.96 25.24
CA GLY A 53 -36.88 12.88 25.69
C GLY A 53 -37.08 11.96 26.89
N ILE A 54 -36.42 10.79 26.90
CA ILE A 54 -36.44 9.84 28.02
C ILE A 54 -35.87 10.48 29.29
N LEU A 55 -34.69 11.10 29.18
CA LEU A 55 -34.00 11.71 30.33
C LEU A 55 -34.74 12.95 30.85
N ALA A 56 -35.41 13.71 29.97
CA ALA A 56 -36.29 14.81 30.38
C ALA A 56 -37.52 14.33 31.17
N ALA A 57 -38.06 13.15 30.85
CA ALA A 57 -39.18 12.55 31.56
C ALA A 57 -38.80 11.94 32.93
N GLU A 58 -37.52 11.58 33.13
CA GLU A 58 -37.00 11.00 34.38
C GLU A 58 -35.79 11.78 34.94
N PRO A 59 -36.00 12.96 35.57
CA PRO A 59 -34.90 13.82 36.03
C PRO A 59 -33.95 13.15 37.04
N GLN A 60 -34.46 12.26 37.90
CA GLN A 60 -33.63 11.52 38.87
C GLN A 60 -32.69 10.53 38.18
N LEU A 61 -33.16 9.87 37.12
CA LEU A 61 -32.34 8.98 36.29
C LEU A 61 -31.28 9.76 35.52
N HIS A 62 -31.66 10.93 34.98
CA HIS A 62 -30.71 11.82 34.31
C HIS A 62 -29.60 12.28 35.24
N GLN A 63 -29.94 12.72 36.46
CA GLN A 63 -28.95 13.10 37.45
C GLN A 63 -28.03 11.94 37.84
N SER A 64 -28.58 10.74 38.04
CA SER A 64 -27.79 9.53 38.35
C SER A 64 -26.83 9.18 37.22
N LEU A 65 -27.28 9.23 35.96
CA LEU A 65 -26.45 9.01 34.78
C LEU A 65 -25.34 10.07 34.66
N ALA A 66 -25.66 11.34 34.95
CA ALA A 66 -24.69 12.41 34.93
C ALA A 66 -23.61 12.24 36.00
N VAL A 67 -23.99 11.91 37.23
CA VAL A 67 -23.04 11.61 38.31
C VAL A 67 -22.14 10.43 37.90
N ALA A 68 -22.72 9.35 37.38
CA ALA A 68 -21.97 8.18 36.94
C ALA A 68 -20.98 8.52 35.80
N PHE A 69 -21.40 9.28 34.79
CA PHE A 69 -20.52 9.68 33.68
C PHE A 69 -19.33 10.53 34.15
N ASN A 70 -19.57 11.50 35.03
CA ASN A 70 -18.51 12.36 35.55
C ASN A 70 -17.58 11.62 36.52
N ASP A 71 -18.10 10.72 37.36
CA ASP A 71 -17.29 9.83 38.20
C ASP A 71 -16.42 8.88 37.36
N TRP A 72 -17.00 8.28 36.30
CA TRP A 72 -16.25 7.47 35.36
C TRP A 72 -15.08 8.25 34.77
N LEU A 73 -15.35 9.46 34.25
CA LEU A 73 -14.35 10.33 33.63
C LEU A 73 -13.25 10.73 34.61
N GLY A 74 -13.60 11.07 35.85
CA GLY A 74 -12.64 11.46 36.89
C GLY A 74 -11.74 10.32 37.37
N ARG A 75 -12.19 9.05 37.25
CA ARG A 75 -11.41 7.87 37.65
C ARG A 75 -10.49 7.33 36.55
N GLN A 76 -10.62 7.80 35.30
CA GLN A 76 -9.82 7.29 34.19
C GLN A 76 -8.37 7.77 34.30
N ASN A 77 -7.43 6.83 34.16
CA ASN A 77 -6.05 7.13 33.84
C ASN A 77 -5.96 7.38 32.33
N LEU A 78 -5.75 8.64 31.98
CA LEU A 78 -5.65 9.12 30.62
C LEU A 78 -4.22 8.99 30.08
N LEU A 79 -3.21 8.90 30.95
CA LEU A 79 -1.81 8.94 30.53
C LEU A 79 -1.51 7.91 29.44
N MET A 80 -1.90 6.65 29.64
CA MET A 80 -1.68 5.57 28.66
C MET A 80 -2.50 5.79 27.38
N ALA A 81 -3.72 6.30 27.49
CA ALA A 81 -4.54 6.62 26.33
C ALA A 81 -3.95 7.77 25.50
N LEU A 82 -3.53 8.86 26.14
CA LEU A 82 -2.95 10.02 25.48
C LEU A 82 -1.59 9.71 24.86
N SER A 83 -0.79 8.86 25.50
CA SER A 83 0.58 8.54 25.06
C SER A 83 0.70 7.32 24.14
N HIS A 84 -0.18 6.32 24.21
CA HIS A 84 0.00 5.07 23.44
C HIS A 84 -1.16 4.75 22.49
N VAL A 85 -2.40 5.13 22.82
CA VAL A 85 -3.56 4.69 22.03
C VAL A 85 -3.63 5.44 20.71
N GLY A 86 -3.67 4.68 19.63
CA GLY A 86 -3.67 5.22 18.27
C GLY A 86 -2.29 5.63 17.76
N LEU A 87 -1.23 5.44 18.55
CA LEU A 87 0.16 5.54 18.10
C LEU A 87 0.71 4.16 17.75
N LEU A 88 1.55 4.09 16.73
CA LEU A 88 2.31 2.87 16.45
C LEU A 88 3.27 2.56 17.61
N PRO A 89 3.39 1.28 18.06
CA PRO A 89 4.31 0.92 19.14
C PRO A 89 5.80 1.00 18.76
N ARG A 90 6.70 0.85 19.74
CA ARG A 90 8.15 0.91 19.50
C ARG A 90 8.78 -0.40 19.02
N ASN A 91 8.15 -1.52 19.31
CA ASN A 91 8.71 -2.86 19.09
C ASN A 91 8.80 -3.28 17.61
N GLY A 92 8.40 -2.40 16.68
CA GLY A 92 8.42 -2.65 15.25
C GLY A 92 7.19 -3.41 14.74
N PHE A 93 6.99 -3.35 13.43
CA PHE A 93 5.80 -3.87 12.76
C PHE A 93 5.54 -5.37 12.99
N LEU A 94 6.58 -6.22 12.91
CA LEU A 94 6.43 -7.68 13.02
C LEU A 94 6.01 -8.11 14.43
N ASN A 95 6.63 -7.52 15.45
CA ASN A 95 6.29 -7.82 16.84
C ASN A 95 4.86 -7.36 17.17
N GLU A 96 4.43 -6.21 16.64
CA GLU A 96 3.06 -5.74 16.80
C GLU A 96 2.06 -6.64 16.06
N MET A 97 2.41 -7.14 14.86
CA MET A 97 1.56 -8.10 14.15
C MET A 97 1.41 -9.40 14.96
N GLN A 98 2.52 -9.97 15.44
CA GLN A 98 2.51 -11.18 16.27
C GLN A 98 1.70 -10.97 17.55
N ARG A 99 1.89 -9.82 18.22
CA ARG A 99 1.12 -9.44 19.40
C ARG A 99 -0.37 -9.35 19.10
N ARG A 100 -0.79 -8.69 18.01
CA ARG A 100 -2.22 -8.59 17.65
C ARG A 100 -2.84 -9.96 17.34
N VAL A 101 -2.09 -10.85 16.68
CA VAL A 101 -2.52 -12.24 16.46
C VAL A 101 -2.75 -12.93 17.80
N TYR A 102 -1.77 -12.83 18.71
CA TYR A 102 -1.86 -13.42 20.05
C TYR A 102 -3.02 -12.82 20.86
N ASP A 103 -3.13 -11.49 20.95
CA ASP A 103 -4.17 -10.78 21.69
C ASP A 103 -5.58 -10.98 21.09
N THR A 104 -5.67 -11.45 19.83
CA THR A 104 -6.94 -11.86 19.22
C THR A 104 -7.34 -13.27 19.65
N LEU A 105 -6.37 -14.17 19.80
CA LEU A 105 -6.60 -15.54 20.29
C LEU A 105 -6.81 -15.58 21.81
N ILE A 106 -6.03 -14.79 22.55
CA ILE A 106 -6.02 -14.72 24.01
C ILE A 106 -6.05 -13.23 24.40
N PRO A 107 -7.26 -12.65 24.59
CA PRO A 107 -7.38 -11.25 24.97
C PRO A 107 -6.65 -10.92 26.27
N PRO A 108 -5.94 -9.78 26.36
CA PRO A 108 -5.26 -9.37 27.59
C PRO A 108 -6.26 -9.11 28.73
N ALA A 109 -5.77 -9.22 29.97
CA ALA A 109 -6.54 -8.84 31.15
C ALA A 109 -6.93 -7.35 31.06
N ARG A 110 -8.17 -7.04 31.42
CA ARG A 110 -8.72 -5.68 31.34
C ARG A 110 -8.35 -4.88 32.58
N ASP A 111 -7.89 -3.65 32.38
CA ASP A 111 -7.79 -2.65 33.44
C ASP A 111 -8.98 -1.68 33.37
N ALA A 112 -9.81 -1.65 34.41
CA ALA A 112 -10.98 -0.77 34.49
C ALA A 112 -10.63 0.71 34.73
N ARG A 113 -9.37 1.01 35.05
CA ARG A 113 -8.86 2.39 35.19
C ARG A 113 -8.18 2.90 33.92
N ASP A 114 -7.86 2.02 32.98
CA ASP A 114 -7.27 2.40 31.70
C ASP A 114 -8.38 2.82 30.71
N LEU A 115 -8.27 4.04 30.18
CA LEU A 115 -9.26 4.56 29.24
C LEU A 115 -9.30 3.72 27.95
N SER A 116 -8.19 3.17 27.47
CA SER A 116 -8.18 2.34 26.24
C SER A 116 -9.03 1.09 26.43
N ASP A 117 -8.81 0.38 27.53
CA ASP A 117 -9.51 -0.88 27.83
C ASP A 117 -10.99 -0.60 28.09
N THR A 118 -11.30 0.51 28.76
CA THR A 118 -12.68 0.91 29.02
C THR A 118 -13.41 1.34 27.75
N LEU A 119 -12.77 2.12 26.87
CA LEU A 119 -13.33 2.47 25.55
C LEU A 119 -13.60 1.23 24.72
N ARG A 120 -12.68 0.26 24.70
CA ARG A 120 -12.88 -1.00 23.98
C ARG A 120 -14.04 -1.82 24.55
N TRP A 121 -14.28 -1.75 25.85
CA TRP A 121 -15.39 -2.45 26.48
C TRP A 121 -16.74 -1.74 26.29
N ILE A 122 -16.75 -0.41 26.22
CA ILE A 122 -17.93 0.38 25.83
C ILE A 122 -18.25 0.13 24.35
N PHE A 123 -17.28 0.37 23.46
CA PHE A 123 -17.34 0.14 22.01
C PHE A 123 -16.91 -1.29 21.65
N HIS A 124 -17.69 -2.26 22.09
CA HIS A 124 -17.29 -3.67 22.06
C HIS A 124 -17.60 -4.42 20.77
N ARG A 125 -18.20 -3.79 19.75
CA ARG A 125 -18.58 -4.47 18.51
C ARG A 125 -17.62 -4.14 17.36
N ALA A 126 -17.27 -5.17 16.59
CA ALA A 126 -16.57 -4.96 15.32
C ALA A 126 -17.45 -4.11 14.39
N GLY A 127 -16.88 -3.07 13.77
CA GLY A 127 -17.62 -2.10 12.98
C GLY A 127 -17.97 -0.81 13.75
N ASP A 128 -17.76 -0.77 15.07
CA ASP A 128 -18.01 0.45 15.85
C ASP A 128 -17.14 1.63 15.34
N GLU A 129 -15.96 1.34 14.81
CA GLU A 129 -15.07 2.34 14.21
C GLU A 129 -15.70 3.13 13.06
N LYS A 130 -16.63 2.51 12.30
CA LYS A 130 -17.22 3.12 11.10
C LYS A 130 -18.23 4.19 11.48
N TRP A 131 -19.18 3.84 12.35
CA TRP A 131 -20.22 4.79 12.72
C TRP A 131 -19.65 5.91 13.61
N ILE A 132 -18.66 5.62 14.47
CA ILE A 132 -17.96 6.67 15.24
C ILE A 132 -17.33 7.70 14.29
N ALA A 133 -16.79 7.25 13.16
CA ALA A 133 -16.20 8.13 12.13
C ALA A 133 -17.25 8.89 11.28
N GLU A 134 -18.46 8.35 11.12
CA GLU A 134 -19.51 8.94 10.28
C GLU A 134 -20.47 9.89 11.02
N VAL A 135 -20.61 9.77 12.34
CA VAL A 135 -21.47 10.67 13.13
C VAL A 135 -20.91 12.10 13.19
N ASP A 136 -21.79 13.07 12.98
CA ASP A 136 -21.47 14.50 13.00
C ASP A 136 -21.01 14.98 14.39
N ASP A 137 -20.05 15.91 14.42
CA ASP A 137 -19.48 16.44 15.66
C ASP A 137 -20.54 17.11 16.56
N ALA A 138 -21.50 17.83 15.96
CA ALA A 138 -22.59 18.45 16.69
C ALA A 138 -23.47 17.44 17.46
N ALA A 139 -23.67 16.24 16.89
CA ALA A 139 -24.46 15.19 17.54
C ALA A 139 -23.69 14.55 18.70
N TRP A 140 -22.37 14.38 18.56
CA TRP A 140 -21.52 13.94 19.66
C TRP A 140 -21.45 14.95 20.80
N LEU A 141 -21.26 16.24 20.50
CA LEU A 141 -21.27 17.30 21.52
C LEU A 141 -22.62 17.35 22.25
N ALA A 142 -23.72 17.20 21.53
CA ALA A 142 -25.05 17.13 22.13
C ALA A 142 -25.19 15.91 23.06
N LEU A 143 -24.72 14.72 22.66
CA LEU A 143 -24.69 13.54 23.54
C LEU A 143 -23.83 13.78 24.79
N TRP A 144 -22.63 14.34 24.64
CA TRP A 144 -21.77 14.66 25.78
C TRP A 144 -22.41 15.67 26.72
N SER A 145 -23.05 16.72 26.20
CA SER A 145 -23.76 17.69 27.03
C SER A 145 -24.93 17.07 27.79
N LEU A 146 -25.65 16.14 27.14
CA LEU A 146 -26.74 15.39 27.74
C LEU A 146 -26.23 14.48 28.85
N LEU A 147 -25.12 13.76 28.63
CA LEU A 147 -24.52 12.87 29.62
C LEU A 147 -23.83 13.63 30.75
N ALA A 148 -23.24 14.80 30.47
CA ALA A 148 -22.58 15.60 31.48
C ALA A 148 -23.59 16.19 32.47
N GLY A 149 -24.83 16.50 32.06
CA GLY A 149 -25.83 17.12 32.93
C GLY A 149 -25.52 18.58 33.27
N ASN A 150 -26.04 19.08 34.39
CA ASN A 150 -25.89 20.49 34.77
C ASN A 150 -24.49 20.77 35.36
N LYS A 151 -23.66 21.54 34.63
CA LYS A 151 -22.28 21.92 35.02
C LYS A 151 -22.15 22.54 36.42
N ALA A 152 -23.20 23.18 36.94
CA ALA A 152 -23.17 23.82 38.26
C ALA A 152 -23.17 22.83 39.45
N GLN A 153 -23.45 21.54 39.22
CA GLN A 153 -23.64 20.54 40.29
C GLN A 153 -22.57 19.43 40.30
N LEU A 154 -21.49 19.56 39.52
CA LEU A 154 -20.56 18.45 39.26
C LEU A 154 -19.12 18.76 39.65
N PRO A 155 -18.35 17.77 40.12
CA PRO A 155 -16.95 17.95 40.44
C PRO A 155 -16.15 18.36 39.20
N THR A 156 -15.37 19.41 39.36
CA THR A 156 -14.48 20.01 38.38
C THR A 156 -13.40 19.02 37.95
N VAL A 157 -13.55 18.38 36.79
CA VAL A 157 -12.40 17.77 36.06
C VAL A 157 -11.81 18.72 34.99
N PRO A 158 -11.26 19.88 35.38
CA PRO A 158 -10.21 20.53 34.57
C PRO A 158 -8.77 20.26 35.03
N GLY A 159 -8.51 20.14 36.35
CA GLY A 159 -7.13 20.16 36.88
C GLY A 159 -6.35 18.84 36.73
N GLU A 160 -6.96 17.70 37.05
CA GLU A 160 -6.27 16.39 36.97
C GLU A 160 -6.05 15.92 35.52
N TRP A 161 -6.93 16.30 34.59
CA TRP A 161 -6.73 16.07 33.17
C TRP A 161 -5.53 16.87 32.64
N GLN A 162 -5.39 18.15 33.04
CA GLN A 162 -4.27 19.00 32.62
C GLN A 162 -2.93 18.40 33.04
N LYS A 163 -2.81 17.95 34.30
CA LYS A 163 -1.59 17.29 34.78
C LYS A 163 -1.24 16.05 33.96
N GLN A 164 -2.20 15.15 33.74
CA GLN A 164 -1.97 13.94 32.94
C GLN A 164 -1.63 14.24 31.47
N ALA A 165 -2.16 15.32 30.91
CA ALA A 165 -1.82 15.78 29.56
C ALA A 165 -0.39 16.34 29.49
N LEU A 166 0.03 17.13 30.48
CA LEU A 166 1.41 17.62 30.62
C LEU A 166 2.40 16.45 30.80
N ASP A 167 2.06 15.47 31.65
CA ASP A 167 2.85 14.25 31.83
C ASP A 167 2.96 13.41 30.54
N ALA A 168 1.93 13.46 29.68
CA ALA A 168 1.94 12.81 28.38
C ALA A 168 2.83 13.58 27.39
N LEU A 169 2.73 14.91 27.35
CA LEU A 169 3.57 15.79 26.52
C LEU A 169 5.06 15.57 26.83
N GLU A 170 5.43 15.51 28.11
CA GLU A 170 6.78 15.22 28.57
C GLU A 170 7.28 13.89 27.99
N LYS A 171 6.54 12.79 28.23
CA LYS A 171 6.91 11.44 27.77
C LYS A 171 7.00 11.33 26.26
N LEU A 172 6.04 11.93 25.53
CA LEU A 172 6.03 11.94 24.07
C LEU A 172 7.24 12.68 23.52
N SER A 173 7.64 13.80 24.12
CA SER A 173 8.83 14.55 23.70
C SER A 173 10.14 13.77 23.92
N VAL A 174 10.25 13.06 25.04
CA VAL A 174 11.38 12.15 25.32
C VAL A 174 11.44 11.05 24.27
N TRP A 175 10.31 10.48 23.87
CA TRP A 175 10.29 9.47 22.81
C TRP A 175 10.72 10.04 21.47
N VAL A 176 10.18 11.18 21.05
CA VAL A 176 10.58 11.85 19.80
C VAL A 176 12.10 12.06 19.75
N ALA A 177 12.70 12.56 20.83
CA ALA A 177 14.15 12.75 20.90
C ALA A 177 14.93 11.43 20.89
N ALA A 178 14.44 10.38 21.56
CA ALA A 178 15.12 9.09 21.59
C ALA A 178 15.20 8.40 20.22
N GLU A 179 14.20 8.62 19.37
CA GLU A 179 14.14 8.03 18.02
C GLU A 179 15.19 8.59 17.05
N GLU A 180 15.75 9.76 17.34
CA GLU A 180 16.81 10.38 16.53
C GLU A 180 18.06 9.51 16.41
N MET A 181 18.35 8.70 17.43
CA MET A 181 19.52 7.81 17.46
C MET A 181 19.32 6.50 16.68
N GLU A 182 18.15 6.29 16.07
CA GLU A 182 17.92 5.14 15.20
C GLU A 182 18.85 5.18 13.98
N GLY A 183 19.58 4.09 13.74
CA GLY A 183 20.62 4.05 12.71
C GLY A 183 20.11 4.31 11.29
N GLU A 184 18.81 4.10 11.02
CA GLU A 184 18.19 4.46 9.74
C GLU A 184 18.05 5.97 9.54
N LEU A 185 17.75 6.75 10.58
CA LEU A 185 17.68 8.22 10.47
C LEU A 185 19.07 8.81 10.29
N VAL A 186 20.06 8.31 11.03
CA VAL A 186 21.47 8.68 10.86
C VAL A 186 21.96 8.37 9.44
N ARG A 187 21.52 7.24 8.87
CA ARG A 187 21.83 6.89 7.47
C ARG A 187 21.22 7.89 6.48
N LEU A 188 19.99 8.33 6.70
CA LEU A 188 19.34 9.32 5.84
C LEU A 188 19.95 10.71 5.99
N ASP A 189 20.34 11.12 7.20
CA ASP A 189 21.03 12.38 7.42
C ASP A 189 22.14 12.26 8.49
N PRO A 190 23.38 12.01 8.07
CA PRO A 190 24.50 11.90 9.00
C PRO A 190 24.75 13.18 9.81
N LYS A 191 24.25 14.33 9.34
CA LYS A 191 24.40 15.63 10.02
C LYS A 191 23.69 15.69 11.37
N ILE A 192 22.74 14.78 11.62
CA ILE A 192 22.06 14.63 12.92
C ILE A 192 23.09 14.43 14.05
N LEU A 193 24.20 13.73 13.80
CA LEU A 193 25.23 13.48 14.82
C LEU A 193 26.04 14.73 15.22
N GLY A 194 26.06 15.77 14.38
CA GLY A 194 26.92 16.95 14.56
C GLY A 194 26.17 18.26 14.79
N ARG A 195 24.85 18.29 14.65
CA ARG A 195 24.02 19.49 14.82
C ARG A 195 22.99 19.25 15.91
N GLN A 196 22.52 20.32 16.55
CA GLN A 196 21.32 20.22 17.38
C GLN A 196 20.13 19.91 16.48
N SER A 197 19.59 18.71 16.63
CA SER A 197 18.36 18.30 15.94
C SER A 197 17.13 19.00 16.49
N PRO A 198 16.11 19.23 15.64
CA PRO A 198 14.83 19.79 16.07
C PRO A 198 14.13 18.90 17.11
N PHE A 199 14.31 17.58 17.06
CA PHE A 199 13.69 16.65 18.02
C PHE A 199 14.25 16.83 19.43
N GLY A 200 15.58 16.86 19.56
CA GLY A 200 16.23 17.15 20.85
C GLY A 200 15.95 18.56 21.37
N ALA A 201 15.85 19.55 20.48
CA ALA A 201 15.49 20.92 20.85
C ALA A 201 14.05 21.01 21.37
N LEU A 202 13.09 20.36 20.68
CA LEU A 202 11.69 20.24 21.09
C LEU A 202 11.59 19.62 22.49
N GLN A 203 12.31 18.53 22.76
CA GLN A 203 12.28 17.88 24.07
C GLN A 203 12.77 18.80 25.19
N ARG A 204 13.92 19.48 25.01
CA ARG A 204 14.43 20.41 26.04
C ARG A 204 13.47 21.55 26.32
N GLU A 205 12.85 22.09 25.27
CA GLU A 205 11.85 23.13 25.44
C GLU A 205 10.57 22.60 26.10
N MET A 206 10.16 21.39 25.77
CA MET A 206 8.97 20.76 26.35
C MET A 206 9.10 20.57 27.85
N MET A 207 10.27 20.10 28.32
CA MET A 207 10.53 19.99 29.76
C MET A 207 10.37 21.34 30.47
N ARG A 208 10.98 22.40 29.92
CA ARG A 208 10.89 23.75 30.49
C ARG A 208 9.44 24.25 30.53
N TYR A 209 8.71 24.06 29.43
CA TYR A 209 7.30 24.44 29.36
C TYR A 209 6.44 23.69 30.37
N VAL A 210 6.60 22.36 30.48
CA VAL A 210 5.82 21.54 31.42
C VAL A 210 6.09 21.96 32.86
N ASP A 211 7.37 22.13 33.25
CA ASP A 211 7.74 22.57 34.60
C ASP A 211 7.13 23.95 34.92
N ASP A 212 7.27 24.90 33.99
CA ASP A 212 6.76 26.26 34.13
C ASP A 212 5.23 26.30 34.22
N TYR A 213 4.54 25.48 33.42
CA TYR A 213 3.10 25.37 33.41
C TYR A 213 2.58 24.74 34.71
N GLN A 214 3.25 23.70 35.23
CA GLN A 214 2.90 23.08 36.50
C GLN A 214 3.09 24.05 37.68
N ALA A 215 4.20 24.80 37.71
CA ALA A 215 4.44 25.84 38.72
C ALA A 215 3.38 26.96 38.65
N TRP A 216 2.94 27.33 37.44
CA TRP A 216 1.85 28.30 37.27
C TRP A 216 0.51 27.76 37.77
N LEU A 217 0.15 26.50 37.45
CA LEU A 217 -1.06 25.85 37.98
C LEU A 217 -1.07 25.75 39.51
N ALA A 218 0.10 25.54 40.13
CA ALA A 218 0.27 25.51 41.57
C ALA A 218 0.22 26.90 42.24
N GLY A 219 0.22 27.98 41.45
CA GLY A 219 0.31 29.36 41.94
C GLY A 219 1.69 29.79 42.40
N GLU A 220 2.72 28.97 42.16
CA GLU A 220 4.13 29.25 42.49
C GLU A 220 4.76 30.25 41.51
N ARG A 221 4.19 30.35 40.30
CA ARG A 221 4.59 31.30 39.25
C ARG A 221 3.43 32.24 38.90
N ALA A 222 3.71 33.55 38.88
CA ALA A 222 2.70 34.57 38.60
C ALA A 222 2.36 34.73 37.10
N GLN A 223 3.31 34.46 36.21
CA GLN A 223 3.16 34.65 34.76
C GLN A 223 3.03 33.32 34.02
N TYR A 224 2.00 33.23 33.19
CA TYR A 224 1.83 32.15 32.21
C TYR A 224 2.98 32.18 31.20
N HIS A 225 3.59 31.03 30.96
CA HIS A 225 4.57 30.83 29.90
C HIS A 225 3.83 30.22 28.69
N ASP A 226 3.81 30.92 27.57
CA ASP A 226 3.16 30.43 26.36
C ASP A 226 3.96 29.32 25.66
N ASP A 227 3.32 28.63 24.70
CA ASP A 227 3.90 27.54 23.93
C ASP A 227 4.41 27.98 22.53
N ALA A 228 4.58 29.28 22.28
CA ALA A 228 4.87 29.79 20.94
C ALA A 228 6.19 29.24 20.38
N HIS A 229 7.23 29.20 21.21
CA HIS A 229 8.52 28.63 20.80
C HIS A 229 8.45 27.10 20.60
N LEU A 230 7.65 26.39 21.40
CA LEU A 230 7.39 24.96 21.19
C LEU A 230 6.74 24.69 19.84
N ARG A 231 5.76 25.50 19.43
CA ARG A 231 5.08 25.36 18.14
C ARG A 231 6.03 25.52 16.97
N VAL A 232 6.98 26.45 17.05
CA VAL A 232 8.05 26.59 16.04
C VAL A 232 8.95 25.35 15.98
N LEU A 233 9.37 24.80 17.12
CA LEU A 233 10.18 23.58 17.17
C LEU A 233 9.40 22.35 16.67
N LEU A 234 8.10 22.32 16.88
CA LEU A 234 7.20 21.27 16.39
C LEU A 234 7.07 21.32 14.87
N GLU A 235 6.92 22.51 14.28
CA GLU A 235 6.93 22.72 12.83
C GLU A 235 8.27 22.30 12.22
N GLN A 236 9.39 22.71 12.80
CA GLN A 236 10.73 22.28 12.38
C GLN A 236 10.92 20.75 12.46
N SER A 237 10.32 20.11 13.48
CA SER A 237 10.33 18.65 13.62
C SER A 237 9.51 17.97 12.52
N HIS A 238 8.37 18.55 12.14
CA HIS A 238 7.56 18.06 11.02
C HIS A 238 8.28 18.24 9.67
N ASP A 239 8.93 19.39 9.45
CA ASP A 239 9.76 19.63 8.26
C ASP A 239 10.91 18.62 8.14
N ALA A 240 11.55 18.27 9.27
CA ALA A 240 12.56 17.22 9.30
C ALA A 240 11.99 15.86 8.86
N LEU A 241 10.78 15.49 9.30
CA LEU A 241 10.12 14.26 8.84
C LEU A 241 9.82 14.28 7.34
N VAL A 242 9.33 15.40 6.80
CA VAL A 242 9.10 15.57 5.37
C VAL A 242 10.41 15.38 4.60
N HIS A 243 11.50 15.97 5.09
CA HIS A 243 12.83 15.80 4.52
C HIS A 243 13.32 14.35 4.57
N TYR A 244 13.17 13.65 5.69
CA TYR A 244 13.55 12.23 5.82
C TYR A 244 12.71 11.33 4.93
N ARG A 245 11.39 11.55 4.85
CA ARG A 245 10.51 10.83 3.90
C ARG A 245 11.02 11.00 2.48
N LYS A 246 11.35 12.24 2.07
CA LYS A 246 11.87 12.53 0.72
C LYS A 246 13.21 11.85 0.46
N ARG A 247 14.14 11.86 1.41
CA ARG A 247 15.43 11.14 1.30
C ARG A 247 15.27 9.62 1.29
N SER A 248 14.30 9.07 2.03
CA SER A 248 14.00 7.63 2.01
C SER A 248 13.60 7.14 0.62
N LEU A 249 12.99 8.02 -0.19
CA LEU A 249 12.63 7.73 -1.58
C LEU A 249 13.87 7.58 -2.48
N SER A 250 14.97 8.30 -2.22
CA SER A 250 16.22 8.16 -2.99
C SER A 250 17.20 7.12 -2.42
N MET A 251 17.25 6.89 -1.10
CA MET A 251 18.33 6.10 -0.48
C MET A 251 17.92 4.68 -0.06
N GLY A 252 16.82 4.15 -0.57
CA GLY A 252 16.18 2.94 -0.06
C GLY A 252 15.38 3.17 1.24
N ALA A 253 14.18 2.57 1.30
CA ALA A 253 13.33 2.57 2.50
C ALA A 253 13.16 1.15 3.03
N SER A 254 13.31 0.97 4.34
CA SER A 254 13.00 -0.29 5.03
C SER A 254 11.62 -0.22 5.68
N VAL A 255 11.01 -1.38 5.95
CA VAL A 255 9.73 -1.44 6.69
C VAL A 255 9.85 -0.75 8.05
N ARG A 256 11.00 -0.95 8.70
CA ARG A 256 11.33 -0.34 9.99
C ARG A 256 11.39 1.18 9.90
N LEU A 257 12.07 1.73 8.89
CA LEU A 257 12.17 3.18 8.70
C LEU A 257 10.80 3.81 8.37
N THR A 258 10.02 3.18 7.48
CA THR A 258 8.65 3.62 7.19
C THR A 258 7.79 3.69 8.45
N TYR A 259 7.84 2.62 9.25
CA TYR A 259 7.12 2.52 10.51
C TYR A 259 7.58 3.56 11.54
N LEU A 260 8.90 3.82 11.61
CA LEU A 260 9.49 4.85 12.46
C LEU A 260 9.00 6.26 12.09
N LEU A 261 9.05 6.62 10.80
CA LEU A 261 8.61 7.93 10.30
C LEU A 261 7.11 8.16 10.52
N GLU A 262 6.29 7.13 10.31
CA GLU A 262 4.85 7.19 10.57
C GLU A 262 4.56 7.35 12.08
N ARG A 263 5.27 6.62 12.92
CA ARG A 263 5.12 6.79 14.37
C ARG A 263 5.53 8.18 14.83
N LEU A 264 6.65 8.70 14.35
CA LEU A 264 7.12 10.05 14.69
C LEU A 264 6.07 11.10 14.31
N GLU A 265 5.50 11.00 13.11
CA GLU A 265 4.42 11.87 12.65
C GLU A 265 3.22 11.84 13.61
N GLN A 266 2.72 10.64 13.92
CA GLN A 266 1.58 10.48 14.84
C GLN A 266 1.88 11.04 16.23
N THR A 267 3.13 10.89 16.69
CA THR A 267 3.59 11.40 17.98
C THR A 267 3.64 12.93 17.99
N LEU A 268 4.18 13.56 16.95
CA LEU A 268 4.21 15.03 16.81
C LEU A 268 2.80 15.61 16.70
N GLN A 269 1.92 14.99 15.91
CA GLN A 269 0.51 15.38 15.81
C GLN A 269 -0.20 15.25 17.16
N ARG A 270 0.09 14.19 17.93
CA ARG A 270 -0.45 14.03 19.29
C ARG A 270 0.03 15.14 20.21
N ILE A 271 1.31 15.50 20.16
CA ILE A 271 1.87 16.63 20.91
C ILE A 271 1.13 17.91 20.56
N GLN A 272 0.91 18.19 19.27
CA GLN A 272 0.17 19.37 18.81
C GLN A 272 -1.24 19.42 19.40
N VAL A 273 -2.00 18.33 19.29
CA VAL A 273 -3.38 18.26 19.80
C VAL A 273 -3.42 18.45 21.32
N LEU A 274 -2.45 17.89 22.05
CA LEU A 274 -2.38 18.06 23.49
C LEU A 274 -2.03 19.50 23.88
N LEU A 275 -1.10 20.14 23.17
CA LEU A 275 -0.79 21.58 23.34
C LEU A 275 -2.03 22.45 23.11
N ASP A 276 -2.78 22.21 22.02
CA ASP A 276 -4.02 22.94 21.71
C ASP A 276 -5.10 22.77 22.79
N LEU A 277 -5.12 21.64 23.49
CA LEU A 277 -6.06 21.39 24.58
C LEU A 277 -5.64 22.04 25.90
N VAL A 278 -4.34 22.07 26.21
CA VAL A 278 -3.83 22.66 27.46
C VAL A 278 -3.65 24.18 27.35
N ASP A 279 -3.44 24.74 26.17
CA ASP A 279 -3.18 26.18 25.99
C ASP A 279 -4.30 27.02 26.60
N GLN A 280 -3.96 27.98 27.46
CA GLN A 280 -4.93 28.89 28.09
C GLN A 280 -4.90 30.30 27.50
N ASN A 281 -4.20 30.52 26.38
CA ASN A 281 -4.11 31.82 25.75
C ASN A 281 -5.48 32.29 25.21
N PRO A 282 -6.06 33.39 25.75
CA PRO A 282 -7.36 33.90 25.30
C PRO A 282 -7.37 34.40 23.84
N GLN A 283 -6.21 34.80 23.33
CA GLN A 283 -6.05 35.34 21.96
C GLN A 283 -5.99 34.23 20.90
N GLN A 284 -5.68 33.00 21.31
CA GLN A 284 -5.65 31.82 20.45
C GLN A 284 -6.84 30.89 20.72
N SER A 285 -8.03 31.46 20.98
CA SER A 285 -9.27 30.74 21.30
C SER A 285 -9.69 29.73 20.22
N LEU A 286 -9.02 28.58 20.18
CA LEU A 286 -9.43 27.39 19.47
C LEU A 286 -10.68 26.82 20.16
N ASP A 287 -11.56 26.18 19.39
CA ASP A 287 -12.68 25.44 19.95
C ASP A 287 -12.15 24.17 20.63
N LYS A 288 -11.76 24.31 21.90
CA LYS A 288 -11.24 23.21 22.73
C LYS A 288 -12.23 22.03 22.82
N GLN A 289 -13.53 22.28 22.73
CA GLN A 289 -14.53 21.21 22.77
C GLN A 289 -14.47 20.39 21.48
N ALA A 290 -14.34 21.05 20.33
CA ALA A 290 -14.14 20.37 19.05
C ALA A 290 -12.82 19.58 19.03
N THR A 291 -11.71 20.15 19.51
CA THR A 291 -10.41 19.46 19.59
C THR A 291 -10.48 18.24 20.52
N ALA A 292 -11.13 18.37 21.69
CA ALA A 292 -11.29 17.28 22.64
C ALA A 292 -12.16 16.16 22.07
N LEU A 293 -13.20 16.52 21.33
CA LEU A 293 -14.05 15.57 20.62
C LEU A 293 -13.27 14.82 19.53
N ALA A 294 -12.52 15.54 18.70
CA ALA A 294 -11.69 14.93 17.67
C ALA A 294 -10.71 13.93 18.28
N LEU A 295 -10.05 14.30 19.38
CA LEU A 295 -9.14 13.42 20.12
C LEU A 295 -9.86 12.19 20.68
N PHE A 296 -11.03 12.36 21.32
CA PHE A 296 -11.82 11.25 21.82
C PHE A 296 -12.22 10.28 20.71
N ARG A 297 -12.70 10.79 19.57
CA ARG A 297 -13.09 9.95 18.42
C ARG A 297 -11.90 9.16 17.90
N GLN A 298 -10.74 9.79 17.77
CA GLN A 298 -9.49 9.11 17.39
C GLN A 298 -9.12 8.00 18.38
N LEU A 299 -9.16 8.29 19.69
CA LEU A 299 -8.88 7.32 20.75
C LEU A 299 -9.86 6.16 20.76
N ALA A 300 -11.16 6.43 20.61
CA ALA A 300 -12.20 5.41 20.58
C ALA A 300 -12.04 4.48 19.36
N ILE A 301 -11.84 5.05 18.17
CA ILE A 301 -11.57 4.29 16.94
C ILE A 301 -10.31 3.44 17.10
N ALA A 302 -9.23 4.02 17.61
CA ALA A 302 -7.97 3.30 17.82
C ALA A 302 -8.10 2.18 18.86
N ALA A 303 -8.85 2.39 19.94
CA ALA A 303 -9.11 1.38 20.96
C ALA A 303 -9.90 0.17 20.39
N VAL A 304 -10.91 0.43 19.55
CA VAL A 304 -11.67 -0.60 18.83
C VAL A 304 -10.77 -1.36 17.85
N GLN A 305 -9.90 -0.66 17.14
CA GLN A 305 -9.01 -1.22 16.12
C GLN A 305 -7.71 -1.83 16.68
N ARG A 306 -7.48 -1.80 18.00
CA ARG A 306 -6.22 -2.22 18.64
C ARG A 306 -5.72 -3.60 18.21
N ASN A 307 -6.63 -4.56 18.05
CA ASN A 307 -6.29 -5.93 17.64
C ASN A 307 -6.45 -6.18 16.13
N SER A 308 -6.83 -5.16 15.34
CA SER A 308 -7.05 -5.31 13.91
C SER A 308 -5.71 -5.43 13.17
N ILE A 309 -5.45 -6.61 12.62
CA ILE A 309 -4.30 -6.86 11.75
C ILE A 309 -4.48 -6.14 10.43
N GLY A 310 -5.69 -6.19 9.85
CA GLY A 310 -5.98 -5.55 8.57
C GLY A 310 -5.74 -4.04 8.60
N GLU A 311 -6.01 -3.38 9.73
CA GLU A 311 -5.78 -1.95 9.87
C GLU A 311 -4.30 -1.61 10.05
N LEU A 312 -3.56 -2.41 10.84
CA LEU A 312 -2.09 -2.30 10.95
C LEU A 312 -1.42 -2.43 9.58
N TRP A 313 -1.89 -3.36 8.74
CA TRP A 313 -1.43 -3.57 7.38
C TRP A 313 -1.69 -2.35 6.48
N LYS A 314 -2.91 -1.78 6.52
CA LYS A 314 -3.26 -0.60 5.71
C LYS A 314 -2.41 0.62 6.06
N GLN A 315 -2.17 0.87 7.35
CA GLN A 315 -1.44 2.05 7.83
C GLN A 315 0.05 2.01 7.45
N ASN A 316 0.70 0.83 7.48
CA ASN A 316 2.17 0.75 7.39
C ASN A 316 2.73 0.38 6.01
N ILE A 317 1.92 -0.17 5.12
CA ILE A 317 2.41 -0.65 3.82
C ILE A 317 2.35 0.42 2.74
N GLY A 318 1.65 1.54 2.98
CA GLY A 318 1.52 2.64 2.02
C GLY A 318 2.86 3.08 1.44
N LEU A 319 3.81 3.53 2.28
CA LEU A 319 5.11 4.04 1.82
C LEU A 319 6.01 2.96 1.19
N LEU A 320 5.99 1.74 1.71
CA LEU A 320 6.74 0.61 1.12
C LEU A 320 6.19 0.20 -0.23
N ALA A 321 4.87 0.05 -0.33
CA ALA A 321 4.19 -0.24 -1.58
C ALA A 321 4.43 0.89 -2.57
N ARG A 322 4.44 2.15 -2.12
CA ARG A 322 4.76 3.32 -2.96
C ARG A 322 6.18 3.22 -3.51
N LYS A 323 7.18 2.88 -2.70
CA LYS A 323 8.57 2.77 -3.17
C LYS A 323 8.83 1.52 -4.02
N VAL A 324 8.34 0.36 -3.62
CA VAL A 324 8.41 -0.87 -4.44
C VAL A 324 7.70 -0.65 -5.78
N SER A 325 6.57 0.06 -5.78
CA SER A 325 5.87 0.45 -7.01
C SER A 325 6.61 1.51 -7.82
N ASN A 326 7.30 2.47 -7.19
CA ASN A 326 8.03 3.53 -7.89
C ASN A 326 9.29 3.00 -8.57
N ASN A 327 10.07 2.13 -7.91
CA ASN A 327 11.24 1.52 -8.54
C ASN A 327 10.82 0.56 -9.67
N ALA A 328 9.70 -0.16 -9.51
CA ALA A 328 9.09 -0.89 -10.63
C ALA A 328 8.61 0.02 -11.78
N SER A 329 8.54 1.34 -11.59
CA SER A 329 8.12 2.31 -12.59
C SER A 329 9.28 2.98 -13.33
N GLU A 330 10.44 3.22 -12.70
CA GLU A 330 11.54 3.99 -13.32
C GLU A 330 12.09 3.28 -14.57
N HIS A 331 12.16 1.96 -14.57
CA HIS A 331 12.57 1.18 -15.75
C HIS A 331 11.44 0.94 -16.77
N GLY A 332 10.22 1.40 -16.48
CA GLY A 332 9.03 1.20 -17.33
C GLY A 332 8.87 2.26 -18.43
N GLU A 333 9.49 3.43 -18.30
CA GLU A 333 9.31 4.58 -19.21
C GLU A 333 9.74 4.24 -20.65
N HIS A 334 10.81 3.47 -20.81
CA HIS A 334 11.35 3.10 -22.13
C HIS A 334 10.47 2.14 -22.92
N TYR A 335 9.44 1.57 -22.30
CA TYR A 335 8.56 0.60 -22.95
C TYR A 335 7.27 1.22 -23.49
N VAL A 336 6.97 2.48 -23.17
CA VAL A 336 5.72 3.10 -23.58
C VAL A 336 5.86 3.71 -24.99
N THR A 337 5.21 3.10 -25.98
CA THR A 337 5.29 3.57 -27.37
C THR A 337 4.29 4.71 -27.63
N SER A 338 4.78 5.94 -27.77
CA SER A 338 3.98 7.11 -28.12
C SER A 338 3.89 7.35 -29.64
N ASP A 339 4.81 6.78 -30.42
CA ASP A 339 4.96 7.01 -31.85
C ASP A 339 5.22 5.73 -32.67
N ARG A 340 5.16 5.85 -34.00
CA ARG A 340 5.38 4.74 -34.93
C ARG A 340 6.80 4.14 -34.84
N ARG A 341 7.83 4.96 -34.57
CA ARG A 341 9.21 4.45 -34.45
C ARG A 341 9.37 3.63 -33.18
N GLY A 342 8.83 4.10 -32.06
CA GLY A 342 8.75 3.33 -30.82
C GLY A 342 8.04 1.99 -31.01
N TYR A 343 6.94 1.96 -31.75
CA TYR A 343 6.20 0.74 -32.07
C TYR A 343 7.04 -0.30 -32.82
N LEU A 344 7.78 0.11 -33.86
CA LEU A 344 8.68 -0.79 -34.60
C LEU A 344 9.89 -1.24 -33.76
N LYS A 345 10.44 -0.35 -32.92
CA LYS A 345 11.51 -0.71 -31.98
C LYS A 345 11.04 -1.78 -30.98
N MET A 346 9.83 -1.64 -30.44
CA MET A 346 9.22 -2.63 -29.57
C MET A 346 9.01 -3.96 -30.30
N LEU A 347 8.52 -3.94 -31.54
CA LEU A 347 8.37 -5.14 -32.35
C LEU A 347 9.70 -5.87 -32.54
N GLY A 348 10.77 -5.15 -32.89
CA GLY A 348 12.11 -5.72 -33.05
C GLY A 348 12.70 -6.29 -31.75
N SER A 349 12.53 -5.56 -30.64
CA SER A 349 12.96 -6.02 -29.30
C SER A 349 12.19 -7.28 -28.86
N ALA A 350 10.88 -7.34 -29.13
CA ALA A 350 10.05 -8.50 -28.81
C ALA A 350 10.33 -9.70 -29.73
N ALA A 351 10.57 -9.44 -31.01
CA ALA A 351 11.05 -10.45 -31.97
C ALA A 351 12.35 -11.11 -31.49
N GLY A 352 13.31 -10.33 -30.98
CA GLY A 352 14.56 -10.85 -30.43
C GLY A 352 14.36 -11.84 -29.28
N ALA A 353 13.45 -11.57 -28.35
CA ALA A 353 13.08 -12.52 -27.30
C ALA A 353 12.42 -13.80 -27.88
N GLY A 354 11.64 -13.64 -28.96
CA GLY A 354 11.05 -14.75 -29.71
C GLY A 354 12.08 -15.71 -30.33
N LEU A 355 13.34 -15.30 -30.52
CA LEU A 355 14.42 -16.20 -30.95
C LEU A 355 14.89 -17.13 -29.81
N ILE A 356 14.85 -16.66 -28.56
CA ILE A 356 15.41 -17.35 -27.39
C ILE A 356 14.38 -18.31 -26.76
N ILE A 357 13.11 -17.88 -26.70
CA ILE A 357 12.03 -18.63 -26.03
C ILE A 357 11.83 -20.06 -26.57
N PRO A 358 11.88 -20.32 -27.90
CA PRO A 358 11.80 -21.68 -28.44
C PRO A 358 12.93 -22.58 -27.94
N LEU A 359 14.16 -22.05 -27.81
CA LEU A 359 15.29 -22.81 -27.29
C LEU A 359 15.05 -23.21 -25.83
N MET A 360 14.51 -22.29 -25.03
CA MET A 360 14.11 -22.57 -23.65
C MET A 360 13.02 -23.65 -23.57
N ALA A 361 12.03 -23.61 -24.49
CA ALA A 361 10.96 -24.61 -24.56
C ALA A 361 11.50 -26.01 -24.91
N ILE A 362 12.40 -26.10 -25.90
CA ILE A 362 13.06 -27.35 -26.28
C ILE A 362 13.91 -27.88 -25.12
N LEU A 363 14.68 -27.00 -24.45
CA LEU A 363 15.50 -27.41 -23.31
C LEU A 363 14.63 -27.94 -22.15
N LYS A 364 13.48 -27.33 -21.87
CA LYS A 364 12.51 -27.87 -20.91
C LYS A 364 12.05 -29.28 -21.29
N ILE A 365 11.66 -29.50 -22.55
CA ILE A 365 11.23 -30.82 -23.01
C ILE A 365 12.34 -31.85 -22.80
N LYS A 366 13.61 -31.48 -23.06
CA LYS A 366 14.76 -32.36 -22.80
C LYS A 366 14.98 -32.63 -21.31
N ILE A 367 14.87 -31.62 -20.45
CA ILE A 367 14.99 -31.79 -18.99
C ILE A 367 13.90 -32.75 -18.48
N GLU A 368 12.65 -32.57 -18.92
CA GLU A 368 11.53 -33.44 -18.55
C GLU A 368 11.74 -34.89 -19.04
N ALA A 369 12.31 -35.05 -20.24
CA ALA A 369 12.59 -36.37 -20.81
C ALA A 369 13.71 -37.13 -20.07
N MET A 370 14.58 -36.44 -19.33
CA MET A 370 15.64 -37.08 -18.54
C MET A 370 15.12 -37.77 -17.27
N GLY A 371 13.87 -37.53 -16.88
CA GLY A 371 13.22 -38.27 -15.77
C GLY A 371 13.77 -37.93 -14.38
N PHE A 372 14.24 -36.70 -14.16
CA PHE A 372 14.69 -36.26 -12.84
C PHE A 372 13.57 -36.31 -11.79
N PRO A 373 13.91 -36.46 -10.48
CA PRO A 373 12.94 -36.31 -9.40
C PRO A 373 12.20 -34.96 -9.47
N PRO A 374 10.93 -34.87 -9.03
CA PRO A 374 10.08 -33.69 -9.26
C PRO A 374 10.70 -32.35 -8.84
N LEU A 375 11.35 -32.30 -7.66
CA LEU A 375 12.01 -31.08 -7.18
C LEU A 375 13.19 -30.67 -8.07
N MET A 376 14.04 -31.63 -8.46
CA MET A 376 15.20 -31.36 -9.31
C MET A 376 14.76 -30.94 -10.72
N ASN A 377 13.74 -31.62 -11.28
CA ASN A 377 13.16 -31.26 -12.55
C ASN A 377 12.63 -29.82 -12.54
N ALA A 378 11.85 -29.47 -11.51
CA ALA A 378 11.32 -28.13 -11.33
C ALA A 378 12.41 -27.06 -11.17
N LEU A 379 13.48 -27.37 -10.40
CA LEU A 379 14.62 -26.48 -10.22
C LEU A 379 15.37 -26.24 -11.53
N LEU A 380 15.62 -27.29 -12.32
CA LEU A 380 16.30 -27.19 -13.61
C LEU A 380 15.47 -26.44 -14.66
N VAL A 381 14.16 -26.71 -14.73
CA VAL A 381 13.24 -25.95 -15.60
C VAL A 381 13.16 -24.49 -15.14
N GLY A 382 13.08 -24.24 -13.83
CA GLY A 382 13.11 -22.90 -13.24
C GLY A 382 14.39 -22.17 -13.57
N MET A 383 15.54 -22.83 -13.49
CA MET A 383 16.85 -22.27 -13.81
C MET A 383 16.98 -21.96 -15.31
N ASN A 384 16.55 -22.87 -16.19
CA ASN A 384 16.47 -22.64 -17.63
C ASN A 384 15.65 -21.38 -17.93
N TYR A 385 14.49 -21.25 -17.30
CA TYR A 385 13.62 -20.10 -17.49
C TYR A 385 14.22 -18.81 -16.91
N GLY A 386 14.75 -18.87 -15.68
CA GLY A 386 15.33 -17.71 -14.98
C GLY A 386 16.54 -17.15 -15.72
N ILE A 387 17.48 -18.02 -16.11
CA ILE A 387 18.66 -17.62 -16.90
C ILE A 387 18.23 -17.11 -18.28
N GLY A 388 17.29 -17.78 -18.96
CA GLY A 388 16.82 -17.34 -20.26
C GLY A 388 16.17 -15.96 -20.24
N PHE A 389 15.36 -15.65 -19.22
CA PHE A 389 14.79 -14.30 -19.05
C PHE A 389 15.83 -13.24 -18.67
N VAL A 390 16.83 -13.59 -17.87
CA VAL A 390 17.97 -12.70 -17.61
C VAL A 390 18.73 -12.40 -18.90
N LEU A 391 19.00 -13.41 -19.73
CA LEU A 391 19.68 -13.24 -21.02
C LEU A 391 18.86 -12.35 -21.97
N ILE A 392 17.56 -12.60 -22.09
CA ILE A 392 16.64 -11.77 -22.88
C ILE A 392 16.73 -10.30 -22.44
N HIS A 393 16.71 -10.05 -21.12
CA HIS A 393 16.84 -8.71 -20.55
C HIS A 393 18.19 -8.07 -20.86
N MET A 394 19.30 -8.79 -20.65
CA MET A 394 20.66 -8.31 -20.91
C MET A 394 20.91 -7.94 -22.37
N LEU A 395 20.23 -8.62 -23.31
CA LEU A 395 20.30 -8.34 -24.75
C LEU A 395 19.39 -7.17 -25.17
N GLY A 396 18.65 -6.56 -24.26
CA GLY A 396 17.71 -5.47 -24.57
C GLY A 396 16.44 -5.93 -25.30
N PHE A 397 16.13 -7.22 -25.21
CA PHE A 397 14.91 -7.80 -25.79
C PHE A 397 13.73 -7.72 -24.82
N ALA A 398 12.52 -7.71 -25.37
CA ALA A 398 11.29 -7.51 -24.62
C ALA A 398 10.45 -8.81 -24.56
N VAL A 399 10.02 -9.17 -23.36
CA VAL A 399 9.00 -10.22 -23.17
C VAL A 399 7.65 -9.55 -22.99
N ALA A 400 6.71 -9.90 -23.86
CA ALA A 400 5.32 -9.46 -23.76
C ALA A 400 4.73 -9.74 -22.38
N THR A 401 3.78 -8.91 -21.96
CA THR A 401 2.97 -9.07 -20.73
C THR A 401 3.70 -8.87 -19.41
N LYS A 402 5.02 -8.61 -19.41
CA LYS A 402 5.77 -8.15 -18.21
C LYS A 402 5.71 -6.64 -17.99
N GLN A 403 5.76 -5.88 -19.08
CA GLN A 403 5.70 -4.42 -19.12
C GLN A 403 4.40 -3.76 -18.59
N PRO A 404 3.18 -4.32 -18.74
CA PRO A 404 1.94 -3.68 -18.29
C PRO A 404 1.96 -3.36 -16.79
N ALA A 405 2.57 -4.25 -15.99
CA ALA A 405 2.68 -4.07 -14.56
C ALA A 405 3.55 -2.86 -14.18
N MET A 406 4.61 -2.63 -14.95
CA MET A 406 5.54 -1.50 -14.77
C MET A 406 4.91 -0.17 -15.21
N THR A 407 4.18 -0.17 -16.33
CA THR A 407 3.54 1.04 -16.89
C THR A 407 2.39 1.57 -16.03
N ALA A 408 1.60 0.68 -15.41
CA ALA A 408 0.50 1.08 -14.52
C ALA A 408 0.99 1.84 -13.28
N ALA A 409 2.10 1.40 -12.69
CA ALA A 409 2.73 2.02 -11.54
C ALA A 409 3.27 3.42 -11.86
N HIS A 410 3.86 3.59 -13.04
CA HIS A 410 4.43 4.86 -13.51
C HIS A 410 3.36 5.92 -13.72
N ILE A 411 2.28 5.58 -14.41
CA ILE A 411 1.28 6.60 -14.77
C ILE A 411 0.43 6.99 -13.55
N ALA A 412 0.30 6.11 -12.57
CA ALA A 412 -0.21 6.48 -11.25
C ALA A 412 0.64 7.57 -10.55
N ASN A 413 1.94 7.75 -10.86
CA ASN A 413 2.76 8.91 -10.44
C ASN A 413 2.30 10.21 -11.10
N THR A 414 2.04 10.19 -12.40
CA THR A 414 1.65 11.40 -13.13
C THR A 414 0.28 11.94 -12.71
N MET A 415 -0.61 11.07 -12.23
CA MET A 415 -1.94 11.44 -11.71
C MET A 415 -1.92 12.16 -10.36
N GLU A 416 -0.79 12.16 -9.65
CA GLU A 416 -0.61 12.82 -8.34
C GLU A 416 -0.54 14.36 -8.44
N ARG A 417 -0.22 14.91 -9.63
CA ARG A 417 -0.03 16.35 -9.81
C ARG A 417 -1.33 17.17 -9.83
N ASP A 418 -2.48 16.52 -9.77
CA ASP A 418 -3.79 17.17 -9.67
C ASP A 418 -4.43 16.88 -8.30
N SER A 419 -4.65 17.92 -7.51
CA SER A 419 -4.96 17.97 -6.08
C SER A 419 -6.31 17.38 -5.62
N LYS A 420 -6.91 16.43 -6.37
CA LYS A 420 -8.13 15.72 -5.97
C LYS A 420 -7.85 14.22 -5.84
N SER A 421 -8.18 13.64 -4.68
CA SER A 421 -8.02 12.22 -4.29
C SER A 421 -8.78 11.17 -5.16
N ARG A 422 -9.05 11.47 -6.44
CA ARG A 422 -9.76 10.65 -7.40
C ARG A 422 -8.99 10.63 -8.72
N ALA A 423 -8.72 9.44 -9.25
CA ALA A 423 -8.12 9.31 -10.57
C ALA A 423 -9.06 9.90 -11.65
N LYS A 424 -8.50 10.70 -12.58
CA LYS A 424 -9.26 11.27 -13.71
C LYS A 424 -9.61 10.15 -14.71
N PRO A 425 -10.90 9.89 -15.02
CA PRO A 425 -11.30 8.79 -15.91
C PRO A 425 -10.68 8.85 -17.30
N ALA A 426 -10.56 10.04 -17.90
CA ALA A 426 -9.98 10.22 -19.24
C ALA A 426 -8.50 9.80 -19.32
N ALA A 427 -7.69 10.22 -18.35
CA ALA A 427 -6.27 9.84 -18.27
C ALA A 427 -6.09 8.32 -18.04
N LEU A 428 -7.00 7.71 -17.28
CA LEU A 428 -7.00 6.26 -17.07
C LEU A 428 -7.35 5.49 -18.35
N ILE A 429 -8.30 5.98 -19.15
CA ILE A 429 -8.67 5.38 -20.44
C ILE A 429 -7.50 5.46 -21.43
N GLU A 430 -6.83 6.61 -21.49
CA GLU A 430 -5.66 6.81 -22.36
C GLU A 430 -4.50 5.89 -21.96
N LEU A 431 -4.22 5.76 -20.66
CA LEU A 431 -3.27 4.79 -20.11
C LEU A 431 -3.58 3.36 -20.58
N ILE A 432 -4.82 2.93 -20.41
CA ILE A 432 -5.22 1.56 -20.76
C ILE A 432 -5.04 1.33 -22.27
N ALA A 433 -5.44 2.29 -23.10
CA ALA A 433 -5.25 2.20 -24.55
C ALA A 433 -3.76 2.11 -24.95
N GLN A 434 -2.90 2.92 -24.31
CA GLN A 434 -1.47 2.94 -24.59
C GLN A 434 -0.76 1.64 -24.18
N VAL A 435 -1.16 1.07 -23.04
CA VAL A 435 -0.68 -0.24 -22.59
C VAL A 435 -1.14 -1.33 -23.56
N VAL A 436 -2.43 -1.41 -23.88
CA VAL A 436 -2.96 -2.41 -24.83
C VAL A 436 -2.19 -2.37 -26.15
N ARG A 437 -1.94 -1.18 -26.71
CA ARG A 437 -1.19 -1.01 -27.96
C ARG A 437 0.24 -1.56 -27.88
N THR A 438 0.96 -1.15 -26.85
CA THR A 438 2.36 -1.56 -26.62
C THR A 438 2.46 -3.08 -26.40
N GLN A 439 1.49 -3.65 -25.68
CA GLN A 439 1.48 -5.07 -25.39
C GLN A 439 1.06 -5.91 -26.59
N PHE A 440 0.14 -5.41 -27.40
CA PHE A 440 -0.24 -6.06 -28.64
C PHE A 440 0.98 -6.24 -29.56
N VAL A 441 1.75 -5.18 -29.81
CA VAL A 441 2.94 -5.28 -30.67
C VAL A 441 4.02 -6.19 -30.10
N ALA A 442 4.21 -6.18 -28.76
CA ALA A 442 5.14 -7.09 -28.10
C ALA A 442 4.68 -8.56 -28.25
N ILE A 443 3.39 -8.84 -28.04
CA ILE A 443 2.83 -10.19 -28.23
C ILE A 443 3.03 -10.64 -29.67
N VAL A 444 2.71 -9.79 -30.67
CA VAL A 444 2.90 -10.11 -32.09
C VAL A 444 4.36 -10.44 -32.39
N GLY A 445 5.31 -9.62 -31.90
CA GLY A 445 6.74 -9.85 -32.09
C GLY A 445 7.23 -11.15 -31.46
N ASN A 446 6.85 -11.43 -30.21
CA ASN A 446 7.22 -12.67 -29.54
C ASN A 446 6.59 -13.89 -30.22
N VAL A 447 5.27 -13.87 -30.48
CA VAL A 447 4.51 -15.01 -31.01
C VAL A 447 4.96 -15.37 -32.42
N SER A 448 5.05 -14.38 -33.32
CA SER A 448 5.43 -14.63 -34.72
C SER A 448 6.80 -15.30 -34.82
N VAL A 449 7.82 -14.73 -34.16
CA VAL A 449 9.18 -15.25 -34.22
C VAL A 449 9.31 -16.56 -33.45
N ALA A 450 8.72 -16.69 -32.25
CA ALA A 450 8.81 -17.93 -31.48
C ALA A 450 8.17 -19.11 -32.21
N LEU A 451 7.01 -18.89 -32.83
CA LEU A 451 6.31 -19.89 -33.62
C LEU A 451 7.14 -20.29 -34.84
N THR A 452 7.64 -19.32 -35.62
CA THR A 452 8.44 -19.60 -36.82
C THR A 452 9.74 -20.31 -36.47
N VAL A 453 10.49 -19.86 -35.47
CA VAL A 453 11.75 -20.48 -35.07
C VAL A 453 11.53 -21.89 -34.53
N ALA A 454 10.52 -22.10 -33.69
CA ALA A 454 10.19 -23.43 -33.19
C ALA A 454 9.85 -24.40 -34.34
N PHE A 455 9.05 -23.95 -35.30
CA PHE A 455 8.72 -24.72 -36.50
C PHE A 455 9.96 -25.03 -37.34
N LEU A 456 10.80 -24.04 -37.63
CA LEU A 456 12.02 -24.24 -38.41
C LEU A 456 12.98 -25.22 -37.73
N VAL A 457 13.12 -25.14 -36.40
CA VAL A 457 13.96 -26.08 -35.64
C VAL A 457 13.38 -27.50 -35.67
N ALA A 458 12.07 -27.66 -35.47
CA ALA A 458 11.41 -28.96 -35.55
C ALA A 458 11.50 -29.57 -36.96
N TYR A 459 11.30 -28.75 -38.00
CA TYR A 459 11.40 -29.15 -39.40
C TYR A 459 12.84 -29.51 -39.78
N ALA A 460 13.83 -28.70 -39.42
CA ALA A 460 15.25 -28.98 -39.66
C ALA A 460 15.68 -30.28 -38.96
N TRP A 461 15.24 -30.49 -37.72
CA TRP A 461 15.50 -31.73 -37.00
C TRP A 461 14.95 -32.95 -37.73
N LEU A 462 13.70 -32.89 -38.21
CA LEU A 462 13.09 -33.96 -38.99
C LEU A 462 13.84 -34.20 -40.30
N TYR A 463 14.23 -33.13 -41.01
CA TYR A 463 14.96 -33.24 -42.27
C TYR A 463 16.34 -33.90 -42.11
N PHE A 464 17.10 -33.54 -41.07
CA PHE A 464 18.45 -34.06 -40.86
C PHE A 464 18.51 -35.41 -40.15
N THR A 465 17.55 -35.72 -39.26
CA THR A 465 17.58 -36.95 -38.45
C THR A 465 16.61 -38.02 -38.92
N GLY A 466 15.61 -37.66 -39.74
CA GLY A 466 14.51 -38.55 -40.12
C GLY A 466 13.49 -38.81 -38.99
N HIS A 467 13.69 -38.24 -37.80
CA HIS A 467 12.82 -38.44 -36.64
C HIS A 467 12.21 -37.11 -36.17
N THR A 468 10.98 -37.15 -35.63
CA THR A 468 10.35 -35.95 -35.07
C THR A 468 11.05 -35.52 -33.78
N LEU A 469 11.23 -34.21 -33.58
CA LEU A 469 11.89 -33.66 -32.38
C LEU A 469 11.13 -33.97 -31.09
N ILE A 470 9.80 -34.04 -31.18
CA ILE A 470 8.90 -34.43 -30.11
C ILE A 470 8.15 -35.70 -30.51
N SER A 471 7.80 -36.54 -29.52
CA SER A 471 6.96 -37.71 -29.76
C SER A 471 5.52 -37.30 -30.06
N SER A 472 4.77 -38.13 -30.79
CA SER A 472 3.35 -37.90 -31.08
C SER A 472 2.53 -37.67 -29.80
N ALA A 473 2.74 -38.49 -28.77
CA ALA A 473 2.07 -38.33 -27.47
C ALA A 473 2.38 -36.97 -26.81
N LYS A 474 3.64 -36.49 -26.88
CA LYS A 474 4.00 -35.17 -26.36
C LYS A 474 3.34 -34.05 -27.19
N GLY A 475 3.27 -34.21 -28.51
CA GLY A 475 2.59 -33.28 -29.40
C GLY A 475 1.11 -33.10 -29.05
N THR A 476 0.37 -34.21 -28.87
CA THR A 476 -1.03 -34.18 -28.44
C THR A 476 -1.19 -33.49 -27.09
N HIS A 477 -0.35 -33.82 -26.11
CA HIS A 477 -0.38 -33.16 -24.80
C HIS A 477 -0.11 -31.66 -24.89
N LEU A 478 0.81 -31.22 -25.77
CA LEU A 478 1.07 -29.79 -25.99
C LEU A 478 -0.16 -29.09 -26.59
N LEU A 479 -0.87 -29.69 -27.54
CA LEU A 479 -2.10 -29.13 -28.10
C LEU A 479 -3.24 -29.10 -27.08
N GLU A 480 -3.45 -30.19 -26.34
CA GLU A 480 -4.45 -30.25 -25.26
C GLU A 480 -4.20 -29.15 -24.22
N SER A 481 -2.93 -28.90 -23.91
CA SER A 481 -2.50 -27.86 -22.96
C SER A 481 -2.81 -26.42 -23.41
N LEU A 482 -3.08 -26.21 -24.71
CA LEU A 482 -3.53 -24.92 -25.26
C LEU A 482 -5.05 -24.75 -25.14
N HIS A 483 -5.81 -25.82 -24.98
CA HIS A 483 -7.26 -25.75 -25.01
C HIS A 483 -7.79 -24.86 -23.86
N PRO A 484 -8.63 -23.83 -24.13
CA PRO A 484 -9.00 -22.82 -23.15
C PRO A 484 -9.61 -23.37 -21.86
N LEU A 485 -10.57 -24.29 -22.00
CA LEU A 485 -11.33 -24.89 -20.88
C LEU A 485 -10.88 -26.32 -20.57
N ALA A 486 -10.94 -27.24 -21.54
CA ALA A 486 -10.58 -28.64 -21.34
C ALA A 486 -9.13 -28.83 -20.82
N GLY A 487 -8.18 -28.08 -21.36
CA GLY A 487 -6.78 -28.07 -20.90
C GLY A 487 -6.49 -27.10 -19.75
N GLY A 488 -7.50 -26.39 -19.24
CA GLY A 488 -7.36 -25.38 -18.20
C GLY A 488 -6.51 -24.16 -18.59
N ALA A 489 -6.25 -23.95 -19.88
CA ALA A 489 -5.20 -23.03 -20.33
C ALA A 489 -5.43 -21.58 -19.88
N LEU A 490 -6.68 -21.10 -19.85
CA LEU A 490 -6.99 -19.73 -19.39
C LEU A 490 -6.80 -19.57 -17.88
N PHE A 491 -7.11 -20.61 -17.09
CA PHE A 491 -6.88 -20.60 -15.65
C PHE A 491 -5.38 -20.57 -15.34
N TYR A 492 -4.59 -21.41 -16.00
CA TYR A 492 -3.13 -21.41 -15.88
C TYR A 492 -2.48 -20.13 -16.45
N ALA A 493 -3.12 -19.49 -17.44
CA ALA A 493 -2.71 -18.18 -17.93
C ALA A 493 -2.93 -17.07 -16.90
N ALA A 494 -4.01 -17.15 -16.11
CA ALA A 494 -4.25 -16.22 -15.01
C ALA A 494 -3.17 -16.35 -13.93
N ILE A 495 -2.77 -17.58 -13.59
CA ILE A 495 -1.66 -17.84 -12.65
C ILE A 495 -0.35 -17.21 -13.18
N ALA A 496 -0.04 -17.38 -14.47
CA ALA A 496 1.09 -16.69 -15.10
C ALA A 496 0.99 -15.16 -14.97
N GLY A 497 -0.21 -14.61 -15.16
CA GLY A 497 -0.49 -13.18 -14.98
C GLY A 497 -0.22 -12.68 -13.56
N VAL A 498 -0.55 -13.48 -12.55
CA VAL A 498 -0.19 -13.20 -11.14
C VAL A 498 1.32 -13.18 -10.97
N TRP A 499 2.05 -14.16 -11.51
CA TRP A 499 3.51 -14.20 -11.41
C TRP A 499 4.21 -13.08 -12.17
N LEU A 500 3.67 -12.67 -13.33
CA LEU A 500 4.13 -11.49 -14.07
C LEU A 500 4.01 -10.23 -13.21
N PHE A 501 2.86 -10.03 -12.56
CA PHE A 501 2.67 -8.95 -11.60
C PHE A 501 3.65 -9.04 -10.41
N CYS A 502 3.78 -10.22 -9.79
CA CYS A 502 4.73 -10.44 -8.69
C CYS A 502 6.17 -10.14 -9.10
N SER A 503 6.57 -10.43 -10.35
CA SER A 503 7.90 -10.13 -10.86
C SER A 503 8.24 -8.64 -10.83
N GLY A 504 7.25 -7.76 -11.06
CA GLY A 504 7.41 -6.31 -10.95
C GLY A 504 7.63 -5.86 -9.51
N LEU A 505 6.87 -6.43 -8.55
CA LEU A 505 7.08 -6.17 -7.12
C LEU A 505 8.43 -6.68 -6.63
N ILE A 506 8.86 -7.85 -7.10
CA ILE A 506 10.17 -8.43 -6.80
C ILE A 506 11.27 -7.50 -7.31
N ALA A 507 11.16 -7.02 -8.55
CA ALA A 507 12.12 -6.08 -9.12
C ALA A 507 12.25 -4.82 -8.26
N GLY A 508 11.12 -4.14 -7.97
CA GLY A 508 11.12 -2.94 -7.15
C GLY A 508 11.62 -3.17 -5.71
N TYR A 509 11.39 -4.36 -5.13
CA TYR A 509 11.97 -4.75 -3.84
C TYR A 509 13.50 -4.85 -3.91
N PHE A 510 14.05 -5.51 -4.93
CA PHE A 510 15.49 -5.68 -5.08
C PHE A 510 16.20 -4.35 -5.41
N ASP A 511 15.61 -3.48 -6.23
CA ASP A 511 16.13 -2.12 -6.47
C ASP A 511 16.16 -1.32 -5.16
N ASN A 512 15.04 -1.27 -4.43
CA ASN A 512 15.00 -0.59 -3.15
C ASN A 512 16.02 -1.14 -2.15
N ARG A 513 16.25 -2.46 -2.17
CA ARG A 513 17.25 -3.12 -1.33
C ARG A 513 18.67 -2.78 -1.75
N PHE A 514 18.93 -2.63 -3.04
CA PHE A 514 20.24 -2.23 -3.56
C PHE A 514 20.64 -0.85 -3.00
N ASP A 515 19.73 0.12 -3.08
CA ASP A 515 19.92 1.46 -2.51
C ASP A 515 20.04 1.43 -0.98
N LEU A 516 19.14 0.69 -0.32
CA LEU A 516 19.09 0.60 1.14
C LEU A 516 20.42 0.14 1.74
N LEU A 517 21.07 -0.82 1.07
CA LEU A 517 22.33 -1.38 1.52
C LEU A 517 23.55 -0.59 1.01
N ALA A 518 23.36 0.47 0.22
CA ALA A 518 24.45 1.15 -0.50
C ALA A 518 25.31 0.12 -1.28
N MET A 519 24.63 -0.77 -2.01
CA MET A 519 25.30 -1.91 -2.67
C MET A 519 26.33 -1.44 -3.69
N ARG A 520 26.09 -0.31 -4.35
CA ARG A 520 27.03 0.30 -5.30
C ARG A 520 28.39 0.51 -4.65
N GLU A 521 28.42 1.24 -3.53
CA GLU A 521 29.63 1.53 -2.76
C GLU A 521 30.27 0.25 -2.22
N ARG A 522 29.45 -0.71 -1.77
CA ARG A 522 29.95 -2.01 -1.29
C ARG A 522 30.64 -2.81 -2.39
N ILE A 523 30.12 -2.81 -3.61
CA ILE A 523 30.72 -3.50 -4.76
C ILE A 523 32.05 -2.85 -5.13
N ILE A 524 32.08 -1.51 -5.18
CA ILE A 524 33.30 -0.74 -5.48
C ILE A 524 34.41 -1.04 -4.46
N HIS A 525 34.08 -1.12 -3.17
CA HIS A 525 35.06 -1.35 -2.10
C HIS A 525 35.15 -2.82 -1.63
N HIS A 526 34.56 -3.76 -2.36
CA HIS A 526 34.52 -5.17 -1.94
C HIS A 526 35.95 -5.77 -1.95
N PRO A 527 36.45 -6.36 -0.84
CA PRO A 527 37.83 -6.82 -0.75
C PRO A 527 38.23 -7.84 -1.83
N LEU A 528 37.37 -8.83 -2.10
CA LEU A 528 37.65 -9.85 -3.12
C LEU A 528 37.58 -9.28 -4.54
N LEU A 529 36.69 -8.31 -4.81
CA LEU A 529 36.63 -7.70 -6.14
C LEU A 529 37.80 -6.74 -6.34
N GLY A 530 38.26 -6.07 -5.28
CA GLY A 530 39.47 -5.27 -5.29
C GLY A 530 40.72 -6.08 -5.59
N TRP A 531 40.74 -7.35 -5.17
CA TRP A 531 41.79 -8.29 -5.55
C TRP A 531 41.65 -8.80 -6.99
N LEU A 532 40.43 -9.08 -7.46
CA LEU A 532 40.18 -9.66 -8.79
C LEU A 532 40.25 -8.65 -9.94
N MET A 533 39.90 -7.37 -9.73
CA MET A 533 39.73 -6.41 -10.82
C MET A 533 40.02 -4.94 -10.46
N PRO A 534 40.47 -4.12 -11.43
CA PRO A 534 40.69 -2.67 -11.25
C PRO A 534 39.42 -1.91 -10.84
N ILE A 535 39.60 -0.74 -10.22
CA ILE A 535 38.49 0.10 -9.74
C ILE A 535 37.51 0.49 -10.85
N GLN A 536 37.99 0.80 -12.04
CA GLN A 536 37.16 1.19 -13.19
C GLN A 536 36.15 0.11 -13.60
N TRP A 537 36.53 -1.17 -13.51
CA TRP A 537 35.61 -2.27 -13.81
C TRP A 537 34.60 -2.48 -12.69
N ARG A 538 35.01 -2.28 -11.43
CA ARG A 538 34.09 -2.34 -10.28
C ARG A 538 33.05 -1.24 -10.33
N GLU A 539 33.45 -0.02 -10.70
CA GLU A 539 32.53 1.10 -10.94
C GLU A 539 31.53 0.77 -12.05
N LYS A 540 32.01 0.29 -13.21
CA LYS A 540 31.12 -0.13 -14.31
C LYS A 540 30.13 -1.22 -13.90
N ILE A 541 30.58 -2.23 -13.15
CA ILE A 541 29.70 -3.30 -12.65
C ILE A 541 28.71 -2.75 -11.63
N ALA A 542 29.17 -1.89 -10.73
CA ALA A 542 28.33 -1.28 -9.70
C ALA A 542 27.26 -0.36 -10.32
N ASP A 543 27.61 0.41 -11.34
CA ASP A 543 26.70 1.29 -12.09
C ASP A 543 25.70 0.46 -12.92
N TYR A 544 26.17 -0.58 -13.62
CA TYR A 544 25.28 -1.50 -14.34
C TYR A 544 24.27 -2.19 -13.40
N LEU A 545 24.73 -2.64 -12.23
CA LEU A 545 23.84 -3.25 -11.24
C LEU A 545 22.91 -2.18 -10.64
N ALA A 546 23.37 -0.96 -10.35
CA ALA A 546 22.48 0.11 -9.89
C ALA A 546 21.32 0.35 -10.87
N GLU A 547 21.57 0.23 -12.17
CA GLU A 547 20.54 0.39 -13.21
C GLU A 547 19.70 -0.86 -13.49
N HIS A 548 20.14 -2.07 -13.12
CA HIS A 548 19.48 -3.30 -13.55
C HIS A 548 19.24 -4.35 -12.47
N TYR A 549 19.64 -4.14 -11.22
CA TYR A 549 19.63 -5.17 -10.18
C TYR A 549 18.23 -5.77 -9.94
N GLY A 550 17.21 -4.93 -9.79
CA GLY A 550 15.83 -5.36 -9.66
C GLY A 550 15.31 -6.05 -10.91
N ALA A 551 15.63 -5.52 -12.10
CA ALA A 551 15.22 -6.15 -13.36
C ALA A 551 15.83 -7.55 -13.54
N LEU A 552 17.11 -7.74 -13.18
CA LEU A 552 17.80 -9.03 -13.22
C LEU A 552 17.15 -10.04 -12.26
N TRP A 553 16.99 -9.67 -10.99
CA TRP A 553 16.34 -10.55 -10.00
C TRP A 553 14.87 -10.80 -10.32
N GLY A 554 14.14 -9.80 -10.80
CA GLY A 554 12.76 -9.93 -11.23
C GLY A 554 12.59 -10.88 -12.42
N ASN A 555 13.47 -10.82 -13.42
CA ASN A 555 13.48 -11.77 -14.55
C ASN A 555 13.86 -13.19 -14.09
N PHE A 556 14.93 -13.30 -13.28
CA PHE A 556 15.40 -14.59 -12.79
C PHE A 556 14.33 -15.31 -11.96
N LEU A 557 13.78 -14.61 -10.96
CA LEU A 557 12.76 -15.16 -10.07
C LEU A 557 11.42 -15.38 -10.78
N PHE A 558 11.08 -14.58 -11.79
CA PHE A 558 9.95 -14.87 -12.65
C PHE A 558 10.10 -16.23 -13.34
N GLY A 559 11.26 -16.50 -13.95
CA GLY A 559 11.53 -17.80 -14.57
C GLY A 559 11.51 -18.96 -13.57
N MET A 560 12.08 -18.76 -12.39
CA MET A 560 12.00 -19.73 -11.28
C MET A 560 10.55 -20.02 -10.88
N LEU A 561 9.72 -18.99 -10.70
CA LEU A 561 8.30 -19.14 -10.36
C LEU A 561 7.54 -19.91 -11.46
N LEU A 562 7.82 -19.62 -12.73
CA LEU A 562 7.23 -20.36 -13.85
C LEU A 562 7.60 -21.85 -13.83
N GLY A 563 8.87 -22.18 -13.62
CA GLY A 563 9.35 -23.57 -13.62
C GLY A 563 8.96 -24.37 -12.38
N MET A 564 8.83 -23.71 -11.23
CA MET A 564 8.53 -24.35 -9.94
C MET A 564 7.03 -24.53 -9.66
N SER A 565 6.14 -23.86 -10.40
CA SER A 565 4.71 -23.86 -10.09
C SER A 565 4.05 -25.23 -10.20
N ALA A 566 4.44 -26.04 -11.19
CA ALA A 566 3.96 -27.42 -11.31
C ALA A 566 4.33 -28.27 -10.07
N PHE A 567 5.53 -28.06 -9.51
CA PHE A 567 5.96 -28.72 -8.28
C PHE A 567 5.22 -28.22 -7.04
N ALA A 568 4.91 -26.93 -6.97
CA ALA A 568 4.06 -26.39 -5.90
C ALA A 568 2.64 -26.99 -5.96
N GLY A 569 2.08 -27.20 -7.15
CA GLY A 569 0.84 -27.94 -7.35
C GLY A 569 0.93 -29.37 -6.82
N LEU A 570 1.99 -30.08 -7.18
CA LEU A 570 2.25 -31.44 -6.70
C LEU A 570 2.31 -31.52 -5.16
N LEU A 571 3.01 -30.60 -4.51
CA LEU A 571 3.12 -30.58 -3.04
C LEU A 571 1.81 -30.25 -2.33
N THR A 572 0.97 -29.41 -2.93
CA THR A 572 -0.31 -28.98 -2.34
C THR A 572 -1.48 -29.89 -2.71
N GLY A 573 -1.28 -30.82 -3.65
CA GLY A 573 -2.35 -31.64 -4.22
C GLY A 573 -3.30 -30.85 -5.15
N LEU A 574 -2.94 -29.62 -5.52
CA LEU A 574 -3.73 -28.75 -6.39
C LEU A 574 -3.25 -28.86 -7.85
N PRO A 575 -4.16 -28.84 -8.83
CA PRO A 575 -3.78 -28.80 -10.24
C PRO A 575 -3.27 -27.40 -10.59
N ILE A 576 -2.00 -27.11 -10.27
CA ILE A 576 -1.34 -25.83 -10.55
C ILE A 576 -0.36 -26.06 -11.71
N ASP A 577 -0.59 -25.37 -12.82
CA ASP A 577 0.34 -25.28 -13.94
C ASP A 577 0.30 -23.84 -14.50
N ILE A 578 1.15 -23.53 -15.48
CA ILE A 578 1.23 -22.21 -16.08
C ILE A 578 1.20 -22.27 -17.61
N ARG A 579 0.51 -21.29 -18.20
CA ARG A 579 0.52 -21.02 -19.64
C ARG A 579 0.89 -19.57 -19.89
N HIS A 580 1.89 -19.37 -20.74
CA HIS A 580 2.35 -18.05 -21.14
C HIS A 580 2.41 -17.99 -22.66
N VAL A 581 1.91 -16.90 -23.24
CA VAL A 581 1.69 -16.75 -24.69
C VAL A 581 2.89 -17.13 -25.56
N ALA A 582 4.08 -16.67 -25.21
CA ALA A 582 5.27 -16.95 -26.01
C ALA A 582 5.70 -18.43 -25.98
N PHE A 583 5.55 -19.11 -24.83
CA PHE A 583 5.81 -20.56 -24.74
C PHE A 583 4.70 -21.36 -25.44
N SER A 584 3.46 -20.93 -25.32
CA SER A 584 2.33 -21.51 -26.06
C SER A 584 2.52 -21.44 -27.57
N ALA A 585 3.00 -20.30 -28.09
CA ALA A 585 3.34 -20.12 -29.49
C ALA A 585 4.52 -21.00 -29.92
N ALA A 586 5.58 -21.10 -29.12
CA ALA A 586 6.69 -22.00 -29.38
C ALA A 586 6.24 -23.46 -29.41
N ASN A 587 5.42 -23.90 -28.45
CA ASN A 587 4.87 -25.26 -28.41
C ASN A 587 4.04 -25.57 -29.66
N LEU A 588 3.18 -24.65 -30.10
CA LEU A 588 2.42 -24.81 -31.35
C LEU A 588 3.34 -24.96 -32.57
N GLY A 589 4.41 -24.15 -32.65
CA GLY A 589 5.42 -24.28 -33.70
C GLY A 589 6.19 -25.61 -33.66
N LEU A 590 6.51 -26.13 -32.46
CA LEU A 590 7.19 -27.42 -32.28
C LEU A 590 6.33 -28.61 -32.71
N VAL A 591 5.02 -28.53 -32.53
CA VAL A 591 4.08 -29.57 -32.99
C VAL A 591 4.13 -29.64 -34.51
N GLY A 592 3.94 -28.50 -35.20
CA GLY A 592 3.97 -28.43 -36.66
C GLY A 592 2.97 -29.37 -37.35
N GLY A 593 2.93 -29.36 -38.68
CA GLY A 593 2.18 -30.35 -39.47
C GLY A 593 0.65 -30.35 -39.28
N LEU A 594 0.08 -29.30 -38.71
CA LEU A 594 -1.37 -29.14 -38.55
C LEU A 594 -2.01 -28.63 -39.84
N ASP A 595 -3.25 -29.03 -40.07
CA ASP A 595 -4.11 -28.43 -41.08
C ASP A 595 -4.33 -26.94 -40.79
N TRP A 596 -4.54 -26.14 -41.84
CA TRP A 596 -4.62 -24.68 -41.72
C TRP A 596 -5.73 -24.21 -40.76
N ALA A 597 -6.88 -24.89 -40.76
CA ALA A 597 -7.98 -24.58 -39.86
C ALA A 597 -7.61 -24.84 -38.39
N ASP A 598 -7.05 -26.01 -38.09
CA ASP A 598 -6.61 -26.37 -36.73
C ASP A 598 -5.49 -25.45 -36.25
N PHE A 599 -4.53 -25.13 -37.11
CA PHE A 599 -3.48 -24.17 -36.81
C PHE A 599 -4.05 -22.82 -36.37
N LEU A 600 -5.02 -22.26 -37.11
CA LEU A 600 -5.66 -20.99 -36.76
C LEU A 600 -6.43 -21.08 -35.43
N VAL A 601 -7.08 -22.20 -35.14
CA VAL A 601 -7.77 -22.45 -33.86
C VAL A 601 -6.76 -22.46 -32.71
N TYR A 602 -5.69 -23.26 -32.78
CA TYR A 602 -4.68 -23.31 -31.72
C TYR A 602 -3.88 -22.00 -31.59
N LEU A 603 -3.66 -21.27 -32.69
CA LEU A 603 -3.09 -19.94 -32.65
C LEU A 603 -4.01 -18.96 -31.89
N SER A 604 -5.33 -19.04 -32.13
CA SER A 604 -6.30 -18.23 -31.39
C SER A 604 -6.26 -18.55 -29.89
N PHE A 605 -6.11 -19.81 -29.51
CA PHE A 605 -5.97 -20.21 -28.10
C PHE A 605 -4.69 -19.65 -27.47
N ALA A 606 -3.56 -19.69 -28.19
CA ALA A 606 -2.32 -19.08 -27.73
C ALA A 606 -2.46 -17.55 -27.52
N LEU A 607 -3.18 -16.86 -28.42
CA LEU A 607 -3.47 -15.44 -28.29
C LEU A 607 -4.41 -15.13 -27.11
N MET A 608 -5.42 -15.99 -26.86
CA MET A 608 -6.29 -15.87 -25.68
C MET A 608 -5.50 -16.00 -24.37
N ILE A 609 -4.53 -16.93 -24.30
CA ILE A 609 -3.60 -17.05 -23.17
C ILE A 609 -2.87 -15.73 -22.94
N GLY A 610 -2.36 -15.09 -24.00
CA GLY A 610 -1.72 -13.77 -23.93
C GLY A 610 -2.65 -12.65 -23.47
N GLY A 611 -3.88 -12.66 -23.93
CA GLY A 611 -4.93 -11.75 -23.46
C GLY A 611 -5.18 -11.87 -21.95
N VAL A 612 -5.27 -13.10 -21.43
CA VAL A 612 -5.44 -13.34 -19.99
C VAL A 612 -4.19 -12.98 -19.19
N ASN A 613 -2.99 -13.33 -19.68
CA ASN A 613 -1.72 -12.94 -19.04
C ASN A 613 -1.66 -11.41 -18.87
N LEU A 614 -2.00 -10.66 -19.91
CA LEU A 614 -2.07 -9.20 -19.90
C LEU A 614 -3.14 -8.67 -18.94
N LEU A 615 -4.37 -9.17 -19.06
CA LEU A 615 -5.50 -8.67 -18.27
C LEU A 615 -5.26 -8.83 -16.77
N VAL A 616 -4.82 -10.01 -16.33
CA VAL A 616 -4.59 -10.29 -14.90
C VAL A 616 -3.41 -9.50 -14.36
N SER A 617 -2.26 -9.52 -15.05
CA SER A 617 -1.06 -8.80 -14.59
C SER A 617 -1.27 -7.30 -14.50
N PHE A 618 -1.89 -6.71 -15.53
CA PHE A 618 -2.18 -5.27 -15.58
C PHE A 618 -3.22 -4.85 -14.53
N SER A 619 -4.31 -5.61 -14.38
CA SER A 619 -5.36 -5.29 -13.40
C SER A 619 -4.84 -5.28 -11.97
N LEU A 620 -3.99 -6.26 -11.61
CA LEU A 620 -3.36 -6.33 -10.29
C LEU A 620 -2.39 -5.17 -10.07
N ALA A 621 -1.55 -4.87 -11.06
CA ALA A 621 -0.59 -3.77 -10.97
C ALA A 621 -1.27 -2.40 -10.84
N LEU A 622 -2.32 -2.15 -11.62
CA LEU A 622 -3.10 -0.93 -11.54
C LEU A 622 -3.81 -0.82 -10.19
N MET A 623 -4.42 -1.90 -9.71
CA MET A 623 -5.09 -1.92 -8.40
C MET A 623 -4.11 -1.60 -7.27
N VAL A 624 -2.94 -2.25 -7.26
CA VAL A 624 -1.92 -2.03 -6.23
C VAL A 624 -1.29 -0.64 -6.36
N GLY A 625 -1.00 -0.19 -7.57
CA GLY A 625 -0.44 1.15 -7.83
C GLY A 625 -1.36 2.28 -7.38
N LEU A 626 -2.67 2.16 -7.64
CA LEU A 626 -3.66 3.14 -7.16
C LEU A 626 -3.81 3.09 -5.64
N ARG A 627 -3.88 1.89 -5.06
CA ARG A 627 -4.05 1.69 -3.62
C ARG A 627 -2.83 2.16 -2.81
N ALA A 628 -1.62 1.95 -3.32
CA ALA A 628 -0.38 2.44 -2.71
C ALA A 628 -0.33 3.98 -2.61
N ARG A 629 -1.17 4.67 -3.37
CA ARG A 629 -1.27 6.14 -3.42
C ARG A 629 -2.54 6.68 -2.79
N GLY A 630 -3.35 5.84 -2.15
CA GLY A 630 -4.63 6.24 -1.57
C GLY A 630 -5.70 6.68 -2.60
N LEU A 631 -5.46 6.46 -3.90
CA LEU A 631 -6.40 6.83 -4.95
C LEU A 631 -7.51 5.78 -5.05
N LYS A 632 -8.76 6.24 -4.98
CA LYS A 632 -9.94 5.42 -5.26
C LYS A 632 -10.33 5.57 -6.73
N ILE A 633 -10.75 4.47 -7.35
CA ILE A 633 -11.38 4.51 -8.68
C ILE A 633 -12.82 5.01 -8.49
N PRO A 634 -13.20 6.18 -9.04
CA PRO A 634 -14.51 6.77 -8.78
C PRO A 634 -15.67 6.02 -9.44
N ASP A 635 -15.45 5.40 -10.62
CA ASP A 635 -16.46 4.61 -11.33
C ASP A 635 -15.82 3.53 -12.23
N PRO A 636 -15.54 2.32 -11.71
CA PRO A 636 -14.92 1.25 -12.49
C PRO A 636 -15.80 0.77 -13.65
N LEU A 637 -17.13 0.80 -13.50
CA LEU A 637 -18.06 0.40 -14.56
C LEU A 637 -18.13 1.45 -15.67
N GLY A 638 -18.11 2.73 -15.33
CA GLY A 638 -18.04 3.84 -16.29
C GLY A 638 -16.75 3.81 -17.11
N ILE A 639 -15.61 3.51 -16.48
CA ILE A 639 -14.32 3.34 -17.18
C ILE A 639 -14.40 2.17 -18.16
N LEU A 640 -14.95 1.03 -17.74
CA LEU A 640 -15.12 -0.13 -18.61
C LEU A 640 -16.05 0.17 -19.80
N ARG A 641 -17.18 0.85 -19.57
CA ARG A 641 -18.08 1.30 -20.64
C ARG A 641 -17.41 2.26 -21.60
N ALA A 642 -16.63 3.22 -21.10
CA ALA A 642 -15.91 4.18 -21.93
C ALA A 642 -14.82 3.51 -22.76
N LEU A 643 -14.10 2.54 -22.22
CA LEU A 643 -13.14 1.71 -22.96
C LEU A 643 -13.82 0.91 -24.07
N PHE A 644 -14.96 0.27 -23.75
CA PHE A 644 -15.73 -0.49 -24.73
C PHE A 644 -16.29 0.42 -25.83
N GLY A 645 -16.80 1.60 -25.46
CA GLY A 645 -17.25 2.61 -26.42
C GLY A 645 -16.12 3.07 -27.34
N LYS A 646 -14.92 3.33 -26.80
CA LYS A 646 -13.74 3.70 -27.61
C LYS A 646 -13.30 2.55 -28.52
N LEU A 647 -13.33 1.31 -28.04
CA LEU A 647 -13.00 0.12 -28.82
C LEU A 647 -13.97 -0.08 -30.00
N MET A 648 -15.26 0.22 -29.80
CA MET A 648 -16.28 0.12 -30.86
C MET A 648 -16.18 1.24 -31.89
N VAL A 649 -15.83 2.46 -31.48
CA VAL A 649 -15.74 3.62 -32.38
C VAL A 649 -14.43 3.65 -33.16
N ALA A 650 -13.31 3.32 -32.50
CA ALA A 650 -11.97 3.42 -33.08
C ALA A 650 -11.08 2.25 -32.61
N PRO A 651 -11.38 0.99 -33.02
CA PRO A 651 -10.62 -0.18 -32.57
C PRO A 651 -9.14 -0.07 -32.96
N TRP A 652 -8.85 0.51 -34.13
CA TRP A 652 -7.49 0.68 -34.65
C TRP A 652 -6.60 1.55 -33.77
N GLU A 653 -7.16 2.48 -32.99
CA GLU A 653 -6.38 3.30 -32.06
C GLU A 653 -5.80 2.47 -30.90
N PHE A 654 -6.39 1.32 -30.57
CA PHE A 654 -5.85 0.42 -29.56
C PHE A 654 -4.71 -0.45 -30.09
N PHE A 655 -4.57 -0.61 -31.41
CA PHE A 655 -3.58 -1.49 -32.02
C PHE A 655 -2.45 -0.74 -32.74
N LEU A 656 -2.74 0.43 -33.29
CA LEU A 656 -1.82 1.23 -34.08
C LEU A 656 -1.59 2.61 -33.45
N PRO A 657 -0.35 3.13 -33.46
CA PRO A 657 -0.05 4.46 -32.95
C PRO A 657 -0.55 5.56 -33.92
N PRO A 658 -0.93 6.75 -33.38
CA PRO A 658 -1.36 7.88 -34.20
C PRO A 658 -0.25 8.36 -35.14
N ALA A 659 -0.63 8.96 -36.27
CA ALA A 659 0.33 9.35 -37.32
C ALA A 659 1.22 10.55 -36.93
N LYS A 660 0.83 11.36 -35.94
CA LYS A 660 1.63 12.42 -35.29
C LYS A 660 1.11 12.63 -33.86
N VAL A 661 2.02 12.85 -32.92
CA VAL A 661 1.68 13.45 -31.62
C VAL A 661 1.67 14.96 -31.87
N GLU A 662 0.51 15.61 -31.84
CA GLU A 662 0.49 17.05 -31.61
C GLU A 662 1.03 17.29 -30.20
N GLU A 663 2.18 17.92 -30.08
CA GLU A 663 2.62 18.51 -28.83
C GLU A 663 1.61 19.60 -28.43
N LYS A 664 0.53 19.21 -27.76
CA LYS A 664 -0.32 20.16 -27.04
C LYS A 664 0.38 20.56 -25.76
N ASP A 665 0.98 21.75 -25.80
CA ASP A 665 1.29 22.65 -24.71
C ASP A 665 2.00 22.06 -23.48
N ARG A 666 3.32 21.92 -23.61
CA ARG A 666 4.27 22.11 -22.49
C ARG A 666 4.93 23.49 -22.54
N GLN A 667 4.15 24.55 -22.82
CA GLN A 667 4.57 25.93 -22.62
C GLN A 667 3.60 26.66 -21.68
N GLY A 668 3.60 26.24 -20.41
CA GLY A 668 3.29 27.12 -19.28
C GLY A 668 4.60 27.75 -18.79
N GLY A 669 5.33 28.41 -19.68
CA GLY A 669 6.49 29.24 -19.32
C GLY A 669 6.05 30.70 -19.39
N GLU A 670 6.28 31.43 -18.30
CA GLU A 670 6.02 32.86 -18.18
C GLU A 670 6.42 33.62 -19.45
N ARG A 671 5.45 34.25 -20.11
CA ARG A 671 5.75 35.32 -21.05
C ARG A 671 6.21 36.53 -20.23
N ALA A 672 7.51 36.76 -20.21
CA ALA A 672 8.07 38.06 -19.85
C ALA A 672 7.43 39.16 -20.72
N PRO A 673 7.11 40.35 -20.17
CA PRO A 673 6.53 41.42 -20.96
C PRO A 673 7.56 41.94 -21.97
N PRO A 674 7.15 42.36 -23.18
CA PRO A 674 8.09 42.91 -24.15
C PRO A 674 8.59 44.27 -23.66
N ASP A 675 9.90 44.47 -23.74
CA ASP A 675 10.57 45.74 -23.56
C ASP A 675 9.92 46.81 -24.44
N LYS A 676 9.51 47.91 -23.80
CA LYS A 676 9.18 49.15 -24.50
C LYS A 676 10.47 49.72 -25.11
N PRO A 677 10.54 50.01 -26.42
CA PRO A 677 11.59 50.85 -26.94
C PRO A 677 11.34 52.29 -26.48
N ALA A 678 12.41 52.96 -26.07
CA ALA A 678 12.42 54.38 -25.74
C ALA A 678 11.92 55.21 -26.93
N HIS A 679 10.86 55.99 -26.72
CA HIS A 679 10.67 57.38 -27.13
C HIS A 679 9.43 57.97 -26.48
#